data_AF-A0AAN7BR12-F1
#
_entry.id   AF-A0AAN7BR12-F1
#
_cell.length_a   1.000
_cell.length_b   1.000
_cell.length_c   1.000
_cell.angle_alpha   90.00
_cell.angle_beta   90.00
_cell.angle_gamma   90.00
#
_symmetry.space_group_name_H-M   'P 1'
#
loop_
_entity.id
_entity.type
_entity.pdbx_description
1 polymer ?
#
loop_
_entity_poly.entity_id
_entity_poly.type
_entity_poly.pdbx_seq_one_letter_code
_entity_poly.pdbx_strand_id
1 'polypeptide(L)'
;MSDPNANEAEKNIEIWKVKKLIKRLEAARGNGTSMISLIIPPKDQVSRAAKMLAEEYGTASNIKSRVNRQSVLSAITSTQQRLKLYNKVPPNGLVVYCGEILTSEGKERKVNIDFEPFKPINTSLYLCDNKFHTEALAELLESDQKFGFIIMDGNGALFGTLSGNTRDIVHKFSVDLPKKHGRGGQSALRFARLREEKRHNYVRKVAELAVQNFITADKVNVAGIVLAGSADFKNDLNASDLFDQRLQSKVIKVVDVSYGGENGFNQAIELASETLGNVKFIQEKKLIGKYFEEISQDTGRVCYGVEDTLKALELGAVETLIVFENLEVTRYVLKDSNGSEIILHTTKQQEEASRDKFLDKETGQEMEVVTQESFLEWIAEHYKDFGTTLEFVSDRSTEGNQFVKGFGGIGGILRYKVNFEQLHEFDSLVNSEGPVAKAITSEPTTSHADQPHDKPRSSGKIPPTQKRLMKDFSEGPRHSHQATKIAFSDEKKWEFIPTGTIREVFEVVQAGQARYGVVPFENSTHGTVTFTLDSLADRDGKFKDVNVCGEVYLDVHHYLLGFAQDKKEKRLEEEGVKGKPLVELSHVKRIYSHPQAFGQTTAFVNKYLRGVETIEVSSTSRAAEIAAADKTGESAAIAGVQNAEVNGLDVLAGCVEDRNDNTTRFFVLQKGRYQIVPGRGGEEEEGTWGGDAYGGEKYKSLVSFTVAHSTPGALADVLGCFKGRELNLTSINSVPCLGDSEAFQYLFFVEFEGCEGDDPEERVKGVFEDLGEKAERWRLIETTTPSFSPQDYLSSAKEKFRSTLPRQIPAILTPDRSILLTQALNPTSTSHHVPSTLPQGHHMVYFEPVLSLQEQMPDGTNIDHWPGGPFVRRMWAGGIVKFYRPQPELNKKTEMVCMERVDGENVSIHLNEGNEEKDKVFVDLERDYFVVSNKKDGEKRVKVIEEKRKLVFMRDRMGIFFPIHIYVAQLAFTLAPWKPEIQYPLHPTRELLKMFSQLTNNAHLIHLDHEYAQKHEGYKDVLVHGPLMLVLMLEALSKEGGFVKEIEYRNLSPLAVNEDLTIWTVWIEGPGGRLIVKGKGVACG
;
A
#
# COMPACT_ATOMS: atom_id res chain seq x y z
N MET A 1 2.62 15.04 47.26
CA MET A 1 1.90 13.75 47.14
C MET A 1 2.61 12.98 46.04
N SER A 2 3.33 11.92 46.38
CA SER A 2 4.08 11.11 45.41
C SER A 2 3.11 10.29 44.56
N ASP A 3 3.17 10.48 43.25
CA ASP A 3 2.38 9.76 42.26
C ASP A 3 2.63 8.24 42.41
N PRO A 4 1.61 7.40 42.67
CA PRO A 4 1.79 5.96 42.83
C PRO A 4 2.45 5.26 41.61
N ASN A 5 2.34 5.86 40.42
CA ASN A 5 2.97 5.36 39.18
C ASN A 5 4.50 5.53 39.15
N ALA A 6 5.06 6.55 39.81
CA ALA A 6 6.50 6.79 39.84
C ALA A 6 7.28 5.64 40.52
N ASN A 7 6.61 4.93 41.44
CA ASN A 7 7.18 3.81 42.19
C ASN A 7 7.19 2.48 41.40
N GLU A 8 6.51 2.42 40.24
CA GLU A 8 6.48 1.23 39.38
C GLU A 8 7.60 1.26 38.33
N ALA A 9 7.83 2.42 37.70
CA ALA A 9 8.96 2.65 36.80
C ALA A 9 10.31 2.39 37.48
N GLU A 10 10.49 2.90 38.72
CA GLU A 10 11.71 2.65 39.49
C GLU A 10 11.91 1.16 39.82
N LYS A 11 10.84 0.43 40.14
CA LYS A 11 10.91 -1.02 40.32
C LYS A 11 11.29 -1.73 39.02
N ASN A 12 10.83 -1.25 37.87
CA ASN A 12 11.18 -1.83 36.58
C ASN A 12 12.66 -1.64 36.25
N ILE A 13 13.25 -0.49 36.59
CA ILE A 13 14.68 -0.23 36.47
C ILE A 13 15.49 -1.20 37.35
N GLU A 14 15.08 -1.40 38.61
CA GLU A 14 15.76 -2.36 39.51
C GLU A 14 15.61 -3.81 39.03
N ILE A 15 14.43 -4.18 38.52
CA ILE A 15 14.21 -5.49 37.87
C ILE A 15 15.15 -5.68 36.67
N TRP A 16 15.31 -4.65 35.85
CA TRP A 16 16.22 -4.68 34.70
C TRP A 16 17.68 -4.82 35.13
N LYS A 17 18.13 -4.09 36.16
CA LYS A 17 19.49 -4.23 36.73
C LYS A 17 19.75 -5.66 37.19
N VAL A 18 18.80 -6.27 37.89
CA VAL A 18 18.90 -7.67 38.35
C VAL A 18 18.92 -8.66 37.19
N LYS A 19 18.08 -8.47 36.15
CA LYS A 19 18.10 -9.30 34.92
C LYS A 19 19.47 -9.25 34.23
N LYS A 20 20.04 -8.05 34.04
CA LYS A 20 21.36 -7.89 33.43
C LYS A 20 22.46 -8.48 34.29
N LEU A 21 22.36 -8.35 35.61
CA LEU A 21 23.28 -8.97 36.56
C LEU A 21 23.25 -10.50 36.47
N ILE A 22 22.05 -11.12 36.43
CA ILE A 22 21.91 -12.57 36.25
C ILE A 22 22.59 -13.01 34.95
N LYS A 23 22.33 -12.32 33.83
CA LYS A 23 22.97 -12.63 32.54
C LYS A 23 24.50 -12.55 32.60
N ARG A 24 25.05 -11.55 33.32
CA ARG A 24 26.50 -11.41 33.55
C ARG A 24 27.04 -12.54 34.43
N LEU A 25 26.33 -12.91 35.50
CA LEU A 25 26.74 -13.97 36.44
C LEU A 25 26.67 -15.37 35.81
N GLU A 26 25.68 -15.65 34.96
CA GLU A 26 25.55 -16.93 34.24
C GLU A 26 26.61 -17.11 33.15
N ALA A 27 27.00 -16.02 32.48
CA ALA A 27 28.07 -16.04 31.50
C ALA A 27 29.46 -16.23 32.14
N ALA A 28 29.62 -15.84 33.40
CA ALA A 28 30.87 -15.96 34.12
C ALA A 28 31.16 -17.43 34.49
N ARG A 29 32.33 -17.92 34.08
CA ARG A 29 32.84 -19.25 34.44
C ARG A 29 34.19 -19.14 35.14
N GLY A 30 34.32 -19.86 36.25
CA GLY A 30 35.56 -19.99 37.02
C GLY A 30 36.34 -21.25 36.67
N ASN A 31 37.66 -21.21 36.89
CA ASN A 31 38.52 -22.39 36.79
C ASN A 31 38.51 -23.15 38.13
N GLY A 32 37.60 -24.12 38.26
CA GLY A 32 37.45 -24.94 39.48
C GLY A 32 36.33 -24.46 40.39
N THR A 33 36.28 -24.95 41.64
CA THR A 33 35.17 -24.71 42.57
C THR A 33 35.38 -23.45 43.40
N SER A 34 35.57 -22.30 42.76
CA SER A 34 35.95 -21.03 43.42
C SER A 34 34.86 -19.96 43.40
N MET A 35 33.65 -20.30 42.96
CA MET A 35 32.53 -19.37 42.81
C MET A 35 31.54 -19.56 43.95
N ILE A 36 31.46 -18.59 44.85
CA ILE A 36 30.58 -18.60 46.01
C ILE A 36 29.31 -17.83 45.69
N SER A 37 28.17 -18.50 45.87
CA SER A 37 26.83 -17.90 45.82
C SER A 37 26.20 -17.99 47.21
N LEU A 38 26.05 -16.86 47.88
CA LEU A 38 25.50 -16.76 49.23
C LEU A 38 24.23 -15.89 49.24
N ILE A 39 23.12 -16.46 49.67
CA ILE A 39 21.82 -15.77 49.79
C ILE A 39 21.32 -15.93 51.23
N ILE A 40 21.03 -14.80 51.87
CA ILE A 40 20.58 -14.73 53.25
C ILE A 40 19.16 -14.15 53.27
N PRO A 41 18.16 -14.89 53.79
CA PRO A 41 16.78 -14.43 53.83
C PRO A 41 16.60 -13.29 54.84
N PRO A 42 15.56 -12.45 54.68
CA PRO A 42 15.28 -11.40 55.63
C PRO A 42 14.93 -12.01 56.99
N LYS A 43 15.34 -11.33 58.06
CA LYS A 43 15.24 -11.75 59.47
C LYS A 43 16.31 -12.75 59.95
N ASP A 44 17.14 -13.32 59.09
CA ASP A 44 18.30 -14.10 59.56
C ASP A 44 19.41 -13.19 60.10
N GLN A 45 20.36 -13.75 60.86
CA GLN A 45 21.47 -13.03 61.45
C GLN A 45 22.75 -13.16 60.62
N VAL A 46 23.40 -12.03 60.34
CA VAL A 46 24.69 -11.97 59.63
C VAL A 46 25.77 -12.81 60.34
N SER A 47 25.74 -12.85 61.67
CA SER A 47 26.66 -13.64 62.51
C SER A 47 26.62 -15.14 62.22
N ARG A 48 25.43 -15.68 61.89
CA ARG A 48 25.25 -17.10 61.55
C ARG A 48 25.97 -17.43 60.24
N ALA A 49 25.78 -16.61 59.20
CA ALA A 49 26.47 -16.77 57.92
C ALA A 49 27.98 -16.58 58.06
N ALA A 50 28.43 -15.61 58.87
CA ALA A 50 29.85 -15.40 59.14
C ALA A 50 30.50 -16.61 59.84
N LYS A 51 29.79 -17.24 60.80
CA LYS A 51 30.25 -18.47 61.46
C LYS A 51 30.36 -19.64 60.48
N MET A 52 29.34 -19.84 59.65
CA MET A 52 29.35 -20.87 58.60
C MET A 52 30.53 -20.69 57.65
N LEU A 53 30.79 -19.47 57.17
CA LEU A 53 31.96 -19.19 56.30
C LEU A 53 33.29 -19.48 57.00
N ALA A 54 33.39 -19.30 58.32
CA ALA A 54 34.60 -19.63 59.07
C ALA A 54 34.83 -21.14 59.20
N GLU A 55 33.75 -21.92 59.36
CA GLU A 55 33.80 -23.39 59.34
C GLU A 55 34.21 -23.91 57.96
N GLU A 56 33.62 -23.36 56.90
CA GLU A 56 33.96 -23.68 55.51
C GLU A 56 35.40 -23.32 55.13
N TYR A 57 35.92 -22.20 55.66
CA TYR A 57 37.34 -21.85 55.51
C TYR A 57 38.25 -22.93 56.13
N GLY A 58 37.89 -23.45 57.30
CA GLY A 58 38.60 -24.54 57.96
C GLY A 58 38.58 -25.82 57.13
N THR A 59 37.42 -26.21 56.60
CA THR A 59 37.28 -27.40 55.74
C THR A 59 38.07 -27.24 54.43
N ALA A 60 38.00 -26.08 53.79
CA ALA A 60 38.71 -25.79 52.55
C ALA A 60 40.25 -25.86 52.70
N SER A 61 40.80 -25.62 53.89
CA SER A 61 42.25 -25.74 54.14
C SER A 61 42.80 -27.16 53.92
N ASN A 62 41.94 -28.18 54.01
CA ASN A 62 42.27 -29.60 53.81
C ASN A 62 42.28 -30.03 52.33
N ILE A 63 41.95 -29.14 51.39
CA ILE A 63 41.99 -29.44 49.95
C ILE A 63 43.43 -29.77 49.51
N LYS A 64 43.62 -30.92 48.87
CA LYS A 64 44.95 -31.41 48.44
C LYS A 64 45.55 -30.62 47.28
N SER A 65 44.71 -30.15 46.34
CA SER A 65 45.17 -29.34 45.21
C SER A 65 45.55 -27.93 45.68
N ARG A 66 46.83 -27.57 45.53
CA ARG A 66 47.36 -26.26 45.97
C ARG A 66 46.62 -25.09 45.32
N VAL A 67 46.39 -25.16 44.01
CA VAL A 67 45.74 -24.10 43.22
C VAL A 67 44.26 -23.98 43.63
N ASN A 68 43.50 -25.07 43.62
CA ASN A 68 42.08 -25.04 43.99
C ASN A 68 41.88 -24.58 45.44
N ARG A 69 42.75 -25.04 46.37
CA ARG A 69 42.70 -24.60 47.76
C ARG A 69 42.90 -23.10 47.89
N GLN A 70 43.87 -22.52 47.18
CA GLN A 70 44.15 -21.09 47.25
C GLN A 70 42.98 -20.25 46.71
N SER A 71 42.38 -20.67 45.59
CA SER A 71 41.22 -19.99 45.01
C SER A 71 39.98 -20.06 45.92
N VAL A 72 39.69 -21.22 46.53
CA VAL A 72 38.57 -21.36 47.48
C VAL A 72 38.77 -20.50 48.72
N LEU A 73 39.98 -20.53 49.33
CA LEU A 73 40.27 -19.71 50.52
C LEU A 73 40.21 -18.21 50.20
N SER A 74 40.69 -17.80 49.02
CA SER A 74 40.60 -16.41 48.51
C SER A 74 39.15 -15.96 48.36
N ALA A 75 38.29 -16.80 47.78
CA ALA A 75 36.87 -16.52 47.60
C ALA A 75 36.14 -16.40 48.95
N ILE A 76 36.32 -17.35 49.88
CA ILE A 76 35.68 -17.31 51.22
C ILE A 76 36.13 -16.06 51.99
N THR A 77 37.42 -15.73 51.95
CA THR A 77 37.95 -14.54 52.61
C THR A 77 37.30 -13.26 52.04
N SER A 78 37.12 -13.21 50.73
CA SER A 78 36.47 -12.08 50.05
C SER A 78 34.99 -11.96 50.46
N THR A 79 34.25 -13.08 50.50
CA THR A 79 32.85 -13.10 50.99
C THR A 79 32.76 -12.64 52.44
N GLN A 80 33.66 -13.10 53.32
CA GLN A 80 33.70 -12.67 54.73
C GLN A 80 33.97 -11.18 54.87
N GLN A 81 34.85 -10.61 54.04
CA GLN A 81 35.13 -9.17 54.04
C GLN A 81 33.91 -8.35 53.61
N ARG A 82 33.17 -8.80 52.60
CA ARG A 82 31.92 -8.16 52.15
C ARG A 82 30.85 -8.22 53.23
N LEU A 83 30.69 -9.39 53.85
CA LEU A 83 29.69 -9.60 54.90
C LEU A 83 29.89 -8.68 56.11
N LYS A 84 31.15 -8.29 56.41
CA LYS A 84 31.48 -7.32 57.48
C LYS A 84 30.97 -5.90 57.23
N LEU A 85 30.64 -5.55 55.98
CA LEU A 85 30.05 -4.24 55.66
C LEU A 85 28.61 -4.12 56.18
N TYR A 86 27.94 -5.25 56.44
CA TYR A 86 26.55 -5.30 56.89
C TYR A 86 26.45 -5.63 58.38
N ASN A 87 25.95 -4.68 59.17
CA ASN A 87 25.69 -4.92 60.60
C ASN A 87 24.47 -5.85 60.83
N LYS A 88 23.49 -5.81 59.93
CA LYS A 88 22.26 -6.61 59.95
C LYS A 88 21.83 -6.93 58.52
N VAL A 89 21.13 -8.05 58.32
CA VAL A 89 20.52 -8.38 57.02
C VAL A 89 19.46 -7.31 56.68
N PRO A 90 19.52 -6.72 55.47
CA PRO A 90 18.51 -5.77 54.99
C PRO A 90 17.09 -6.37 54.96
N PRO A 91 16.03 -5.53 54.91
CA PRO A 91 14.64 -6.00 55.02
C PRO A 91 14.19 -6.95 53.92
N ASN A 92 14.81 -6.92 52.72
CA ASN A 92 14.49 -7.84 51.63
C ASN A 92 15.46 -9.04 51.54
N GLY A 93 16.45 -9.13 52.44
CA GLY A 93 17.50 -10.14 52.39
C GLY A 93 18.82 -9.60 51.86
N LEU A 94 19.84 -10.47 51.75
CA LEU A 94 21.17 -10.11 51.25
C LEU A 94 21.66 -11.17 50.26
N VAL A 95 22.14 -10.73 49.11
CA VAL A 95 22.74 -11.60 48.09
C VAL A 95 24.21 -11.21 47.90
N VAL A 96 25.10 -12.21 47.95
CA VAL A 96 26.55 -12.03 47.81
C VAL A 96 27.10 -13.06 46.82
N TYR A 97 27.74 -12.57 45.76
CA TYR A 97 28.48 -13.36 44.78
C TYR A 97 29.96 -13.00 44.84
N CYS A 98 30.80 -13.99 45.11
CA CYS A 98 32.26 -13.82 45.19
C CYS A 98 32.97 -14.92 44.43
N GLY A 99 33.98 -14.58 43.62
CA GLY A 99 34.79 -15.57 42.93
C GLY A 99 35.83 -14.99 41.99
N GLU A 100 36.67 -15.86 41.44
CA GLU A 100 37.69 -15.52 40.43
C GLU A 100 37.21 -16.04 39.06
N ILE A 101 37.01 -15.13 38.10
CA ILE A 101 36.54 -15.44 36.74
C ILE A 101 37.64 -15.20 35.72
N LEU A 102 37.61 -15.94 34.62
CA LEU A 102 38.52 -15.73 33.49
C LEU A 102 37.91 -14.68 32.54
N THR A 103 38.64 -13.60 32.25
CA THR A 103 38.23 -12.61 31.23
C THR A 103 38.52 -13.12 29.82
N SER A 104 37.95 -12.50 28.79
CA SER A 104 38.20 -12.82 27.37
C SER A 104 39.68 -12.71 26.97
N GLU A 105 40.47 -11.92 27.71
CA GLU A 105 41.93 -11.78 27.54
C GLU A 105 42.74 -12.88 28.25
N GLY A 106 42.08 -13.85 28.89
CA GLY A 106 42.73 -14.91 29.65
C GLY A 106 43.33 -14.46 30.99
N LYS A 107 43.01 -13.25 31.47
CA LYS A 107 43.42 -12.76 32.79
C LYS A 107 42.38 -13.14 33.85
N GLU A 108 42.83 -13.46 35.06
CA GLU A 108 41.95 -13.74 36.20
C GLU A 108 41.47 -12.41 36.83
N ARG A 109 40.15 -12.25 36.95
CA ARG A 109 39.51 -11.09 37.60
C ARG A 109 38.70 -11.54 38.79
N LYS A 110 38.91 -10.90 39.95
CA LYS A 110 38.08 -11.10 41.14
C LYS A 110 36.75 -10.35 40.98
N VAL A 111 35.65 -11.07 41.13
CA VAL A 111 34.27 -10.54 41.13
C VAL A 111 33.75 -10.60 42.55
N ASN A 112 33.33 -9.45 43.07
CA ASN A 112 32.70 -9.32 44.39
C ASN A 112 31.48 -8.43 44.21
N ILE A 113 30.28 -9.01 44.33
CA ILE A 113 29.01 -8.31 44.14
C ILE A 113 28.13 -8.60 45.36
N ASP A 114 27.71 -7.55 46.04
CA ASP A 114 26.82 -7.59 47.19
C ASP A 114 25.70 -6.56 47.02
N PHE A 115 24.43 -6.99 47.14
CA PHE A 115 23.27 -6.12 47.01
C PHE A 115 22.04 -6.64 47.76
N GLU A 116 21.11 -5.74 48.05
CA GLU A 116 19.78 -6.07 48.57
C GLU A 116 18.80 -6.29 47.39
N PRO A 117 18.07 -7.42 47.33
CA PRO A 117 17.10 -7.67 46.27
C PRO A 117 15.85 -6.78 46.41
N PHE A 118 15.17 -6.51 45.28
CA PHE A 118 13.97 -5.66 45.25
C PHE A 118 12.71 -6.31 45.86
N LYS A 119 12.74 -7.62 46.10
CA LYS A 119 11.69 -8.40 46.76
C LYS A 119 12.30 -9.27 47.86
N PRO A 120 11.59 -9.51 48.97
CA PRO A 120 12.07 -10.37 50.05
C PRO A 120 12.27 -11.81 49.57
N ILE A 121 13.50 -12.32 49.69
CA ILE A 121 13.85 -13.70 49.31
C ILE A 121 13.69 -14.63 50.51
N ASN A 122 12.88 -15.68 50.40
CA ASN A 122 12.70 -16.64 51.51
C ASN A 122 13.69 -17.83 51.48
N THR A 123 14.54 -17.90 50.47
CA THR A 123 15.52 -18.98 50.29
C THR A 123 16.85 -18.61 50.96
N SER A 124 17.44 -19.56 51.68
CA SER A 124 18.81 -19.48 52.20
C SER A 124 19.68 -20.41 51.36
N LEU A 125 20.73 -19.88 50.74
CA LEU A 125 21.60 -20.64 49.83
C LEU A 125 23.07 -20.35 50.14
N TYR A 126 23.88 -21.41 50.22
CA TYR A 126 25.33 -21.32 50.19
C TYR A 126 25.85 -22.44 49.30
N LEU A 127 26.49 -22.08 48.19
CA LEU A 127 27.11 -23.02 47.26
C LEU A 127 28.47 -22.49 46.80
N CYS A 128 29.42 -23.42 46.66
CA CYS A 128 30.75 -23.17 46.10
C CYS A 128 30.94 -24.09 44.89
N ASP A 129 30.81 -23.55 43.68
CA ASP A 129 30.88 -24.31 42.42
C ASP A 129 31.81 -23.59 41.40
N ASN A 130 31.84 -24.05 40.15
CA ASN A 130 32.54 -23.40 39.04
C ASN A 130 31.72 -22.33 38.31
N LYS A 131 30.47 -22.13 38.71
CA LYS A 131 29.53 -21.14 38.21
C LYS A 131 28.77 -20.47 39.36
N PHE A 132 28.19 -19.30 39.09
CA PHE A 132 27.28 -18.68 40.05
C PHE A 132 25.87 -19.28 39.93
N HIS A 133 25.21 -19.47 41.07
CA HIS A 133 23.84 -19.95 41.16
C HIS A 133 22.88 -18.78 41.28
N THR A 134 22.10 -18.56 40.22
CA THR A 134 21.15 -17.45 40.07
C THR A 134 19.69 -17.90 40.17
N GLU A 135 19.40 -19.18 40.43
CA GLU A 135 18.03 -19.72 40.37
C GLU A 135 17.08 -19.01 41.33
N ALA A 136 17.55 -18.69 42.55
CA ALA A 136 16.78 -17.95 43.54
C ALA A 136 16.47 -16.49 43.15
N LEU A 137 17.32 -15.85 42.33
CA LEU A 137 17.04 -14.52 41.78
C LEU A 137 16.10 -14.60 40.57
N ALA A 138 16.20 -15.67 39.76
CA ALA A 138 15.31 -15.90 38.63
C ALA A 138 13.86 -16.10 39.08
N GLU A 139 13.63 -16.78 40.21
CA GLU A 139 12.29 -16.96 40.80
C GLU A 139 11.61 -15.62 41.14
N LEU A 140 12.38 -14.60 41.57
CA LEU A 140 11.83 -13.27 41.85
C LEU A 140 11.35 -12.53 40.60
N LEU A 141 11.87 -12.92 39.43
CA LEU A 141 11.58 -12.35 38.12
C LEU A 141 10.40 -13.03 37.43
N GLU A 142 10.08 -14.30 37.76
CA GLU A 142 8.99 -15.06 37.13
C GLU A 142 7.58 -14.55 37.47
N SER A 143 7.43 -13.69 38.47
CA SER A 143 6.12 -13.24 38.95
C SER A 143 5.49 -12.10 38.12
N ASP A 144 5.52 -12.19 36.79
CA ASP A 144 4.65 -11.35 35.96
C ASP A 144 3.22 -11.93 35.98
N GLN A 145 2.20 -11.07 36.11
CA GLN A 145 0.81 -11.52 36.14
C GLN A 145 0.44 -12.15 34.80
N LYS A 146 0.16 -13.45 34.82
CA LYS A 146 -0.30 -14.21 33.64
C LYS A 146 -1.81 -14.12 33.50
N PHE A 147 -2.31 -13.64 32.37
CA PHE A 147 -3.73 -13.55 32.05
C PHE A 147 -4.12 -14.62 31.02
N GLY A 148 -5.30 -15.22 31.18
CA GLY A 148 -5.85 -16.20 30.25
C GLY A 148 -6.83 -15.56 29.27
N PHE A 149 -6.86 -16.04 28.04
CA PHE A 149 -7.79 -15.62 27.01
C PHE A 149 -8.50 -16.84 26.43
N ILE A 150 -9.81 -16.76 26.30
CA ILE A 150 -10.64 -17.77 25.65
C ILE A 150 -11.37 -17.08 24.50
N ILE A 151 -10.96 -17.35 23.26
CA ILE A 151 -11.61 -16.83 22.06
C ILE A 151 -12.53 -17.91 21.51
N MET A 152 -13.83 -17.65 21.50
CA MET A 152 -14.85 -18.54 20.98
C MET A 152 -15.41 -18.01 19.66
N ASP A 153 -15.36 -18.85 18.63
CA ASP A 153 -15.99 -18.59 17.34
C ASP A 153 -16.87 -19.78 16.92
N GLY A 154 -17.74 -19.58 15.93
CA GLY A 154 -18.57 -20.64 15.36
C GLY A 154 -17.78 -21.75 14.66
N ASN A 155 -16.54 -21.46 14.27
CA ASN A 155 -15.64 -22.38 13.57
C ASN A 155 -14.61 -23.05 14.51
N GLY A 156 -14.53 -22.66 15.79
CA GLY A 156 -13.53 -23.17 16.73
C GLY A 156 -13.22 -22.23 17.89
N ALA A 157 -12.42 -22.72 18.84
CA ALA A 157 -11.98 -21.95 20.00
C ALA A 157 -10.44 -21.95 20.15
N LEU A 158 -9.92 -20.86 20.69
CA LEU A 158 -8.52 -20.65 21.00
C LEU A 158 -8.36 -20.30 22.47
N PHE A 159 -7.37 -20.93 23.12
CA PHE A 159 -6.93 -20.63 24.48
C PHE A 159 -5.53 -20.04 24.40
N GLY A 160 -5.40 -18.80 24.87
CA GLY A 160 -4.15 -18.07 24.91
C GLY A 160 -3.82 -17.62 26.32
N THR A 161 -2.55 -17.31 26.55
CA THR A 161 -2.11 -16.61 27.76
C THR A 161 -1.27 -15.40 27.39
N LEU A 162 -1.39 -14.34 28.18
CA LEU A 162 -0.59 -13.13 28.09
C LEU A 162 0.18 -12.99 29.41
N SER A 163 1.50 -13.04 29.39
CA SER A 163 2.35 -12.89 30.57
C SER A 163 3.41 -11.83 30.30
N GLY A 164 3.37 -10.71 31.02
CA GLY A 164 4.27 -9.60 30.75
C GLY A 164 4.15 -9.17 29.28
N ASN A 165 5.22 -9.38 28.49
CA ASN A 165 5.33 -9.07 27.06
C ASN A 165 5.34 -10.34 26.17
N THR A 166 4.85 -11.47 26.66
CA THR A 166 4.70 -12.69 25.84
C THR A 166 3.24 -13.06 25.70
N ARG A 167 2.80 -13.22 24.45
CA ARG A 167 1.55 -13.88 24.10
C ARG A 167 1.88 -15.31 23.69
N ASP A 168 1.19 -16.27 24.31
CA ASP A 168 1.37 -17.69 24.03
C ASP A 168 0.02 -18.31 23.71
N ILE A 169 -0.07 -19.02 22.59
CA ILE A 169 -1.25 -19.81 22.24
C ILE A 169 -1.07 -21.20 22.87
N VAL A 170 -1.85 -21.48 23.91
CA VAL A 170 -1.74 -22.72 24.68
C VAL A 170 -2.42 -23.87 23.95
N HIS A 171 -3.63 -23.62 23.44
CA HIS A 171 -4.41 -24.66 22.76
C HIS A 171 -5.36 -24.06 21.73
N LYS A 172 -5.55 -24.72 20.59
CA LYS A 172 -6.55 -24.34 19.59
C LYS A 172 -7.21 -25.58 19.00
N PHE A 173 -8.52 -25.50 18.75
CA PHE A 173 -9.25 -26.55 18.06
C PHE A 173 -10.39 -25.98 17.23
N SER A 174 -10.69 -26.64 16.11
CA SER A 174 -11.78 -26.27 15.21
C SER A 174 -13.02 -27.12 15.46
N VAL A 175 -14.20 -26.56 15.17
CA VAL A 175 -15.50 -27.24 15.27
C VAL A 175 -16.35 -26.84 14.07
N ASP A 176 -17.07 -27.81 13.50
CA ASP A 176 -18.07 -27.56 12.46
C ASP A 176 -19.48 -27.65 13.06
N LEU A 177 -20.08 -26.47 13.29
CA LEU A 177 -21.43 -26.33 13.82
C LEU A 177 -22.45 -26.24 12.67
N PRO A 178 -23.59 -26.96 12.74
CA PRO A 178 -24.57 -26.91 11.67
C PRO A 178 -25.18 -25.50 11.55
N LYS A 179 -25.24 -24.99 10.32
CA LYS A 179 -25.72 -23.64 10.03
C LYS A 179 -27.24 -23.54 10.13
N LYS A 180 -27.73 -22.32 10.41
CA LYS A 180 -29.17 -22.03 10.41
C LYS A 180 -29.70 -22.17 8.98
N HIS A 181 -30.71 -23.01 8.78
CA HIS A 181 -31.34 -23.23 7.48
C HIS A 181 -32.84 -22.95 7.58
N GLY A 182 -33.37 -22.19 6.61
CA GLY A 182 -34.80 -21.85 6.52
C GLY A 182 -35.64 -22.85 5.70
N ARG A 183 -35.00 -23.80 5.00
CA ARG A 183 -35.67 -24.80 4.16
C ARG A 183 -35.73 -26.12 4.91
N GLY A 184 -36.91 -26.53 5.38
CA GLY A 184 -37.05 -27.79 6.14
C GLY A 184 -38.47 -28.27 6.44
N GLY A 185 -39.51 -27.45 6.23
CA GLY A 185 -40.90 -27.86 6.51
C GLY A 185 -41.06 -28.45 7.92
N GLN A 186 -41.65 -29.65 8.01
CA GLN A 186 -41.84 -30.38 9.28
C GLN A 186 -40.52 -30.80 9.98
N SER A 187 -39.42 -30.92 9.24
CA SER A 187 -38.11 -31.30 9.77
C SER A 187 -37.32 -30.12 10.34
N ALA A 188 -37.80 -28.87 10.17
CA ALA A 188 -37.11 -27.67 10.64
C ALA A 188 -36.84 -27.68 12.15
N LEU A 189 -37.80 -28.18 12.95
CA LEU A 189 -37.66 -28.26 14.41
C LEU A 189 -36.59 -29.28 14.83
N ARG A 190 -36.47 -30.40 14.11
CA ARG A 190 -35.42 -31.41 14.35
C ARG A 190 -34.04 -30.82 14.08
N PHE A 191 -33.86 -30.10 12.97
CA PHE A 191 -32.59 -29.44 12.66
C PHE A 191 -32.23 -28.31 13.64
N ALA A 192 -33.23 -27.61 14.17
CA ALA A 192 -33.02 -26.65 15.25
C ALA A 192 -32.53 -27.32 16.54
N ARG A 193 -33.15 -28.43 16.96
CA ARG A 193 -32.71 -29.19 18.14
C ARG A 193 -31.29 -29.73 17.98
N LEU A 194 -30.97 -30.33 16.83
CA LEU A 194 -29.63 -30.86 16.56
C LEU A 194 -28.55 -29.75 16.57
N ARG A 195 -28.91 -28.53 16.14
CA ARG A 195 -28.03 -27.36 16.24
C ARG A 195 -27.78 -26.96 17.69
N GLU A 196 -28.83 -26.79 18.49
CA GLU A 196 -28.67 -26.42 19.90
C GLU A 196 -27.91 -27.49 20.69
N GLU A 197 -28.15 -28.77 20.41
CA GLU A 197 -27.41 -29.87 21.03
C GLU A 197 -25.91 -29.81 20.70
N LYS A 198 -25.55 -29.57 19.43
CA LYS A 198 -24.15 -29.38 19.04
C LYS A 198 -23.53 -28.11 19.62
N ARG A 199 -24.27 -27.00 19.70
CA ARG A 199 -23.81 -25.76 20.36
C ARG A 199 -23.52 -26.02 21.85
N HIS A 200 -24.42 -26.71 22.54
CA HIS A 200 -24.25 -27.06 23.95
C HIS A 200 -23.04 -27.98 24.17
N ASN A 201 -22.84 -28.98 23.32
CA ASN A 201 -21.65 -29.85 23.37
C ASN A 201 -20.36 -29.08 23.09
N TYR A 202 -20.39 -28.07 22.23
CA TYR A 202 -19.26 -27.18 21.99
C TYR A 202 -18.91 -26.34 23.22
N VAL A 203 -19.89 -25.68 23.84
CA VAL A 203 -19.69 -24.92 25.08
C VAL A 203 -19.13 -25.81 26.20
N ARG A 204 -19.67 -27.04 26.36
CA ARG A 204 -19.14 -28.03 27.30
C ARG A 204 -17.66 -28.33 27.04
N LYS A 205 -17.30 -28.63 25.79
CA LYS A 205 -15.92 -28.93 25.41
C LYS A 205 -14.97 -27.76 25.69
N VAL A 206 -15.41 -26.53 25.43
CA VAL A 206 -14.62 -25.32 25.74
C VAL A 206 -14.43 -25.17 27.26
N ALA A 207 -15.48 -25.39 28.05
CA ALA A 207 -15.41 -25.33 29.51
C ALA A 207 -14.43 -26.38 30.09
N GLU A 208 -14.49 -27.62 29.59
CA GLU A 208 -13.58 -28.71 30.00
C GLU A 208 -12.11 -28.39 29.66
N LEU A 209 -11.85 -27.87 28.46
CA LEU A 209 -10.50 -27.48 28.04
C LEU A 209 -9.99 -26.25 28.79
N ALA A 210 -10.86 -25.34 29.22
CA ALA A 210 -10.47 -24.20 30.06
C ALA A 210 -9.93 -24.68 31.41
N VAL A 211 -10.58 -25.68 32.02
CA VAL A 211 -10.13 -26.30 33.28
C VAL A 211 -8.77 -26.98 33.10
N GLN A 212 -8.59 -27.73 32.02
CA GLN A 212 -7.32 -28.44 31.74
C GLN A 212 -6.13 -27.48 31.56
N ASN A 213 -6.36 -26.29 30.99
CA ASN A 213 -5.29 -25.35 30.65
C ASN A 213 -5.03 -24.29 31.74
N PHE A 214 -6.08 -23.83 32.44
CA PHE A 214 -5.98 -22.71 33.40
C PHE A 214 -6.01 -23.13 34.88
N ILE A 215 -6.19 -24.42 35.18
CA ILE A 215 -6.09 -24.94 36.54
C ILE A 215 -4.91 -25.92 36.61
N THR A 216 -4.01 -25.70 37.57
CA THR A 216 -2.88 -26.59 37.85
C THR A 216 -2.80 -26.81 39.36
N ALA A 217 -2.77 -28.08 39.81
CA ALA A 217 -2.78 -28.43 41.23
C ALA A 217 -3.92 -27.75 42.03
N ASP A 218 -5.16 -27.84 41.52
CA ASP A 218 -6.38 -27.26 42.10
C ASP A 218 -6.42 -25.73 42.30
N LYS A 219 -5.40 -25.03 41.81
CA LYS A 219 -5.32 -23.58 41.82
C LYS A 219 -5.32 -23.02 40.40
N VAL A 220 -5.97 -21.87 40.21
CA VAL A 220 -5.94 -21.16 38.93
C VAL A 220 -4.54 -20.61 38.70
N ASN A 221 -3.95 -20.92 37.55
CA ASN A 221 -2.57 -20.53 37.19
C ASN A 221 -2.47 -19.13 36.57
N VAL A 222 -3.63 -18.50 36.27
CA VAL A 222 -3.76 -17.14 35.75
C VAL A 222 -4.33 -16.17 36.79
N ALA A 223 -3.88 -14.92 36.74
CA ALA A 223 -4.38 -13.82 37.57
C ALA A 223 -5.83 -13.46 37.24
N GLY A 224 -6.21 -13.55 35.95
CA GLY A 224 -7.59 -13.48 35.50
C GLY A 224 -7.76 -13.87 34.03
N ILE A 225 -9.02 -13.92 33.59
CA ILE A 225 -9.44 -14.48 32.30
C ILE A 225 -10.28 -13.47 31.52
N VAL A 226 -10.03 -13.37 30.22
CA VAL A 226 -10.84 -12.62 29.27
C VAL A 226 -11.55 -13.59 28.35
N LEU A 227 -12.88 -13.46 28.25
CA LEU A 227 -13.70 -14.22 27.32
C LEU A 227 -13.97 -13.37 26.08
N ALA A 228 -13.60 -13.83 24.90
CA ALA A 228 -13.79 -13.09 23.65
C ALA A 228 -14.52 -13.92 22.59
N GLY A 229 -15.28 -13.28 21.70
CA GLY A 229 -15.93 -13.95 20.58
C GLY A 229 -16.89 -13.07 19.78
N SER A 230 -17.28 -13.52 18.59
CA SER A 230 -18.13 -12.78 17.63
C SER A 230 -19.64 -12.92 17.85
N ALA A 231 -20.06 -13.86 18.70
CA ALA A 231 -21.47 -14.16 18.98
C ALA A 231 -21.72 -14.35 20.49
N ASP A 232 -22.97 -14.66 20.84
CA ASP A 232 -23.41 -14.91 22.22
C ASP A 232 -22.78 -16.15 22.88
N PHE A 233 -21.96 -16.94 22.17
CA PHE A 233 -21.31 -18.13 22.72
C PHE A 233 -20.49 -17.88 24.00
N LYS A 234 -19.83 -16.72 24.10
CA LYS A 234 -19.07 -16.32 25.29
C LYS A 234 -19.98 -15.98 26.47
N ASN A 235 -21.15 -15.41 26.19
CA ASN A 235 -22.18 -15.11 27.19
C ASN A 235 -22.80 -16.42 27.69
N ASP A 236 -23.11 -17.34 26.76
CA ASP A 236 -23.60 -18.69 27.07
C ASP A 236 -22.59 -19.47 27.93
N LEU A 237 -21.28 -19.38 27.64
CA LEU A 237 -20.24 -20.01 28.46
C LEU A 237 -20.19 -19.39 29.86
N ASN A 238 -20.20 -18.06 29.97
CA ASN A 238 -20.10 -17.36 31.25
C ASN A 238 -21.34 -17.55 32.14
N ALA A 239 -22.52 -17.70 31.54
CA ALA A 239 -23.77 -17.94 32.25
C ALA A 239 -24.03 -19.43 32.55
N SER A 240 -23.27 -20.34 31.94
CA SER A 240 -23.49 -21.78 32.07
C SER A 240 -22.91 -22.35 33.37
N ASP A 241 -23.67 -23.23 34.02
CA ASP A 241 -23.22 -24.06 35.15
C ASP A 241 -22.08 -25.04 34.77
N LEU A 242 -21.80 -25.21 33.48
CA LEU A 242 -20.74 -26.08 32.97
C LEU A 242 -19.35 -25.45 33.14
N PHE A 243 -19.26 -24.14 33.30
CA PHE A 243 -17.99 -23.44 33.49
C PHE A 243 -17.57 -23.48 34.96
N ASP A 244 -16.32 -23.87 35.25
CA ASP A 244 -15.84 -24.04 36.63
C ASP A 244 -15.93 -22.70 37.39
N GLN A 245 -16.59 -22.72 38.56
CA GLN A 245 -16.84 -21.53 39.37
C GLN A 245 -15.54 -20.80 39.78
N ARG A 246 -14.42 -21.53 39.93
CA ARG A 246 -13.11 -20.91 40.25
C ARG A 246 -12.63 -20.04 39.09
N LEU A 247 -12.81 -20.48 37.85
CA LEU A 247 -12.47 -19.70 36.65
C LEU A 247 -13.46 -18.57 36.41
N GLN A 248 -14.75 -18.81 36.65
CA GLN A 248 -15.80 -17.79 36.54
C GLN A 248 -15.54 -16.59 37.45
N SER A 249 -15.11 -16.83 38.70
CA SER A 249 -14.71 -15.77 39.64
C SER A 249 -13.50 -14.94 39.20
N LYS A 250 -12.76 -15.44 38.21
CA LYS A 250 -11.57 -14.82 37.64
C LYS A 250 -11.80 -14.21 36.26
N VAL A 251 -13.04 -14.23 35.74
CA VAL A 251 -13.39 -13.54 34.50
C VAL A 251 -13.37 -12.03 34.75
N ILE A 252 -12.46 -11.34 34.08
CA ILE A 252 -12.26 -9.88 34.22
C ILE A 252 -13.20 -9.14 33.27
N LYS A 253 -13.24 -9.57 32.01
CA LYS A 253 -13.98 -8.89 30.94
C LYS A 253 -14.47 -9.88 29.90
N VAL A 254 -15.66 -9.62 29.37
CA VAL A 254 -16.21 -10.30 28.20
C VAL A 254 -16.15 -9.31 27.03
N VAL A 255 -15.55 -9.72 25.92
CA VAL A 255 -15.20 -8.85 24.78
C VAL A 255 -15.84 -9.36 23.50
N ASP A 256 -16.49 -8.47 22.76
CA ASP A 256 -16.96 -8.74 21.41
C ASP A 256 -15.81 -8.54 20.41
N VAL A 257 -15.48 -9.56 19.63
CA VAL A 257 -14.45 -9.48 18.56
C VAL A 257 -15.07 -9.83 17.22
N SER A 258 -14.64 -9.15 16.16
CA SER A 258 -15.22 -9.32 14.81
C SER A 258 -14.81 -10.64 14.15
N TYR A 259 -13.64 -11.17 14.55
CA TYR A 259 -13.05 -12.38 13.99
C TYR A 259 -12.70 -13.38 15.09
N GLY A 260 -12.76 -14.67 14.77
CA GLY A 260 -12.27 -15.76 15.62
C GLY A 260 -10.78 -16.03 15.47
N GLY A 261 -10.26 -16.99 16.23
CA GLY A 261 -8.88 -17.49 16.11
C GLY A 261 -7.81 -16.49 16.57
N GLU A 262 -6.67 -16.47 15.88
CA GLU A 262 -5.48 -15.68 16.28
C GLU A 262 -5.66 -14.18 16.05
N ASN A 263 -6.39 -13.78 15.00
CA ASN A 263 -6.73 -12.36 14.77
C ASN A 263 -7.70 -11.86 15.85
N GLY A 264 -8.70 -12.67 16.20
CA GLY A 264 -9.59 -12.40 17.32
C GLY A 264 -8.88 -12.30 18.66
N PHE A 265 -7.81 -13.09 18.85
CA PHE A 265 -6.97 -13.00 20.04
C PHE A 265 -6.28 -11.64 20.17
N ASN A 266 -5.71 -11.12 19.08
CA ASN A 266 -5.05 -9.80 19.08
C ASN A 266 -6.05 -8.68 19.35
N GLN A 267 -7.21 -8.73 18.68
CA GLN A 267 -8.29 -7.78 18.90
C GLN A 267 -8.80 -7.83 20.35
N ALA A 268 -8.91 -9.03 20.93
CA ALA A 268 -9.32 -9.19 22.32
C ALA A 268 -8.30 -8.59 23.30
N ILE A 269 -6.99 -8.73 23.04
CA ILE A 269 -5.93 -8.11 23.86
C ILE A 269 -6.06 -6.59 23.80
N GLU A 270 -6.28 -6.02 22.62
CA GLU A 270 -6.41 -4.58 22.43
C GLU A 270 -7.65 -4.02 23.15
N LEU A 271 -8.80 -4.65 22.99
CA LEU A 271 -10.05 -4.24 23.66
C LEU A 271 -10.05 -4.49 25.17
N ALA A 272 -9.25 -5.46 25.64
CA ALA A 272 -9.07 -5.72 27.07
C ALA A 272 -7.97 -4.86 27.70
N SER A 273 -7.23 -4.07 26.92
CA SER A 273 -6.04 -3.35 27.36
C SER A 273 -6.29 -2.40 28.54
N GLU A 274 -7.41 -1.65 28.52
CA GLU A 274 -7.79 -0.74 29.59
C GLU A 274 -8.03 -1.46 30.93
N THR A 275 -8.54 -2.69 30.89
CA THR A 275 -8.91 -3.45 32.07
C THR A 275 -7.76 -4.32 32.59
N LEU A 276 -6.81 -4.63 31.70
CA LEU A 276 -5.57 -5.34 32.00
C LEU A 276 -4.42 -4.39 32.36
N GLY A 277 -4.70 -3.10 32.66
CA GLY A 277 -3.76 -1.97 32.76
C GLY A 277 -2.49 -2.11 33.62
N ASN A 278 -2.32 -3.25 34.31
CA ASN A 278 -1.10 -3.61 35.06
C ASN A 278 -0.15 -4.54 34.28
N VAL A 279 -0.40 -4.83 33.00
CA VAL A 279 0.52 -5.63 32.17
C VAL A 279 1.52 -4.70 31.49
N LYS A 280 2.82 -4.92 31.76
CA LYS A 280 3.95 -4.13 31.22
C LYS A 280 3.89 -3.92 29.70
N PHE A 281 3.45 -4.93 28.95
CA PHE A 281 3.28 -4.84 27.50
C PHE A 281 2.35 -3.72 27.04
N ILE A 282 1.23 -3.55 27.74
CA ILE A 282 0.23 -2.54 27.37
C ILE A 282 0.76 -1.15 27.70
N GLN A 283 1.44 -1.00 28.84
CA GLN A 283 2.10 0.25 29.22
C GLN A 283 3.19 0.63 28.21
N GLU A 284 4.03 -0.32 27.81
CA GLU A 284 5.07 -0.16 26.80
C GLU A 284 4.49 0.25 25.44
N LYS A 285 3.47 -0.47 24.94
CA LYS A 285 2.79 -0.12 23.69
C LYS A 285 2.15 1.26 23.74
N LYS A 286 1.52 1.62 24.87
CA LYS A 286 0.91 2.95 25.05
C LYS A 286 1.96 4.06 25.09
N LEU A 287 3.10 3.82 25.74
CA LEU A 287 4.21 4.78 25.81
C LEU A 287 4.82 5.04 24.43
N ILE A 288 5.13 3.97 23.69
CA ILE A 288 5.67 4.08 22.31
C ILE A 288 4.60 4.65 21.36
N GLY A 289 3.33 4.31 21.56
CA GLY A 289 2.20 4.91 20.85
C GLY A 289 2.15 6.42 21.05
N LYS A 290 2.28 6.90 22.30
CA LYS A 290 2.37 8.35 22.60
C LYS A 290 3.58 9.00 21.93
N TYR A 291 4.73 8.32 21.93
CA TYR A 291 5.93 8.79 21.25
C TYR A 291 5.72 8.94 19.72
N PHE A 292 5.09 7.95 19.07
CA PHE A 292 4.76 8.04 17.64
C PHE A 292 3.63 9.04 17.34
N GLU A 293 2.72 9.25 18.28
CA GLU A 293 1.69 10.27 18.17
C GLU A 293 2.30 11.69 18.18
N GLU A 294 3.28 11.96 19.04
CA GLU A 294 4.00 13.25 19.02
C GLU A 294 4.80 13.44 17.72
N ILE A 295 5.33 12.36 17.12
CA ILE A 295 5.95 12.39 15.78
C ILE A 295 4.91 12.66 14.70
N SER A 296 3.76 11.98 14.72
CA SER A 296 2.73 12.09 13.68
C SER A 296 2.01 13.45 13.71
N GLN A 297 1.91 14.05 14.90
CA GLN A 297 1.35 15.39 15.10
C GLN A 297 2.36 16.52 14.79
N ASP A 298 3.62 16.21 14.47
CA ASP A 298 4.70 17.17 14.21
C ASP A 298 4.84 18.27 15.27
N THR A 299 4.68 17.90 16.54
CA THR A 299 4.74 18.85 17.66
C THR A 299 6.17 19.36 17.90
N GLY A 300 7.17 18.68 17.34
CA GLY A 300 8.59 18.92 17.59
C GLY A 300 9.01 18.63 19.04
N ARG A 301 8.18 17.91 19.81
CA ARG A 301 8.44 17.52 21.20
C ARG A 301 9.03 16.12 21.33
N VAL A 302 9.84 15.71 20.36
CA VAL A 302 10.45 14.38 20.31
C VAL A 302 11.90 14.52 19.91
N CYS A 303 12.75 13.68 20.49
CA CYS A 303 14.13 13.50 20.07
C CYS A 303 14.40 12.02 19.85
N TYR A 304 15.29 11.72 18.90
CA TYR A 304 15.73 10.36 18.58
C TYR A 304 17.22 10.35 18.28
N GLY A 305 17.86 9.20 18.48
CA GLY A 305 19.31 9.07 18.30
C GLY A 305 20.11 9.54 19.51
N VAL A 306 21.31 8.97 19.69
CA VAL A 306 22.12 9.16 20.90
C VAL A 306 22.55 10.62 21.08
N GLU A 307 22.98 11.28 20.02
CA GLU A 307 23.52 12.65 20.06
C GLU A 307 22.44 13.67 20.41
N ASP A 308 21.32 13.68 19.68
CA ASP A 308 20.22 14.62 19.92
C ASP A 308 19.54 14.37 21.27
N THR A 309 19.43 13.11 21.69
CA THR A 309 18.87 12.76 23.00
C THR A 309 19.77 13.27 24.14
N LEU A 310 21.09 13.16 24.01
CA LEU A 310 22.04 13.70 25.00
C LEU A 310 21.99 15.21 25.06
N LYS A 311 21.98 15.90 23.92
CA LYS A 311 21.82 17.37 23.87
C LYS A 311 20.52 17.79 24.54
N ALA A 312 19.41 17.09 24.27
CA ALA A 312 18.13 17.35 24.90
C ALA A 312 18.13 17.06 26.42
N LEU A 313 18.88 16.05 26.88
CA LEU A 313 19.07 15.74 28.30
C LEU A 313 19.86 16.83 29.01
N GLU A 314 20.96 17.31 28.41
CA GLU A 314 21.77 18.41 28.96
C GLU A 314 20.99 19.72 29.07
N LEU A 315 20.10 19.99 28.11
CA LEU A 315 19.18 21.13 28.15
C LEU A 315 18.03 20.96 29.16
N GLY A 316 17.89 19.79 29.79
CA GLY A 316 16.78 19.47 30.68
C GLY A 316 15.41 19.49 29.99
N ALA A 317 15.39 19.30 28.66
CA ALA A 317 14.18 19.40 27.85
C ALA A 317 13.35 18.11 27.86
N VAL A 318 13.95 16.97 28.19
CA VAL A 318 13.29 15.65 28.15
C VAL A 318 12.33 15.50 29.34
N GLU A 319 11.11 15.05 29.06
CA GLU A 319 10.14 14.59 30.05
C GLU A 319 10.37 13.11 30.36
N THR A 320 10.20 12.27 29.34
CA THR A 320 10.31 10.81 29.41
C THR A 320 11.36 10.32 28.43
N LEU A 321 12.41 9.70 28.95
CA LEU A 321 13.47 9.06 28.20
C LEU A 321 13.12 7.59 27.97
N ILE A 322 13.04 7.19 26.71
CA ILE A 322 12.68 5.86 26.25
C ILE A 322 13.95 5.17 25.74
N VAL A 323 14.36 4.07 26.38
CA VAL A 323 15.60 3.37 26.05
C VAL A 323 15.32 1.88 25.83
N PHE A 324 15.88 1.32 24.77
CA PHE A 324 15.82 -0.11 24.51
C PHE A 324 16.68 -0.89 25.52
N GLU A 325 16.13 -1.94 26.14
CA GLU A 325 16.78 -2.71 27.20
C GLU A 325 18.11 -3.38 26.80
N ASN A 326 18.31 -3.65 25.51
CA ASN A 326 19.52 -4.27 24.96
C ASN A 326 20.32 -3.30 24.05
N LEU A 327 20.32 -2.00 24.35
CA LEU A 327 21.10 -1.02 23.59
C LEU A 327 22.61 -1.32 23.66
N GLU A 328 23.23 -1.54 22.50
CA GLU A 328 24.67 -1.88 22.36
C GLU A 328 25.59 -0.66 22.20
N VAL A 329 25.28 0.43 22.90
CA VAL A 329 26.10 1.65 22.91
C VAL A 329 27.03 1.65 24.12
N THR A 330 28.31 1.91 23.86
CA THR A 330 29.35 2.04 24.88
C THR A 330 29.77 3.50 24.97
N ARG A 331 29.94 4.00 26.19
CA ARG A 331 30.45 5.33 26.50
C ARG A 331 31.94 5.21 26.80
N TYR A 332 32.76 5.84 25.96
CA TYR A 332 34.20 5.96 26.13
C TYR A 332 34.53 7.37 26.59
N VAL A 333 35.35 7.49 27.63
CA VAL A 333 35.99 8.76 27.99
C VAL A 333 37.45 8.65 27.55
N LEU A 334 37.78 9.37 26.48
CA LEU A 334 39.12 9.43 25.91
C LEU A 334 39.84 10.65 26.44
N LYS A 335 41.14 10.53 26.67
CA LYS A 335 42.00 11.65 27.05
C LYS A 335 43.03 11.90 25.97
N ASP A 336 43.05 13.14 25.51
CA ASP A 336 44.00 13.59 24.52
C ASP A 336 45.39 13.86 25.13
N SER A 337 46.41 13.98 24.28
CA SER A 337 47.78 14.34 24.64
C SER A 337 47.88 15.67 25.43
N ASN A 338 46.95 16.59 25.18
CA ASN A 338 46.79 17.87 25.88
C ASN A 338 46.00 17.78 27.20
N GLY A 339 45.48 16.61 27.55
CA GLY A 339 44.76 16.34 28.80
C GLY A 339 43.27 16.69 28.80
N SER A 340 42.70 17.10 27.66
CA SER A 340 41.27 17.30 27.47
C SER A 340 40.53 15.96 27.39
N GLU A 341 39.37 15.87 28.04
CA GLU A 341 38.51 14.67 28.03
C GLU A 341 37.47 14.78 26.91
N ILE A 342 37.44 13.78 26.03
CA ILE A 342 36.49 13.66 24.92
C ILE A 342 35.60 12.45 25.20
N ILE A 343 34.29 12.69 25.30
CA ILE A 343 33.30 11.63 25.53
C ILE A 343 32.79 11.15 24.17
N LEU A 344 33.00 9.88 23.88
CA LEU A 344 32.61 9.24 22.62
C LEU A 344 31.57 8.15 22.90
N HIS A 345 30.44 8.21 22.21
CA HIS A 345 29.41 7.17 22.26
C HIS A 345 29.47 6.35 20.97
N THR A 346 29.86 5.09 21.05
CA THR A 346 29.96 4.22 19.85
C THR A 346 29.34 2.85 20.09
N THR A 347 28.89 2.25 19.00
CA THR A 347 28.62 0.81 18.94
C THR A 347 29.90 0.04 18.61
N LYS A 348 29.96 -1.25 18.93
CA LYS A 348 31.12 -2.11 18.63
C LYS A 348 31.45 -2.19 17.13
N GLN A 349 30.44 -2.14 16.27
CA GLN A 349 30.64 -2.15 14.81
C GLN A 349 31.17 -0.80 14.30
N GLN A 350 30.71 0.31 14.88
CA GLN A 350 31.22 1.65 14.55
C GLN A 350 32.61 1.89 15.11
N GLU A 351 33.01 1.22 16.20
CA GLU A 351 34.36 1.25 16.74
C GLU A 351 35.39 0.74 15.71
N GLU A 352 35.13 -0.40 15.07
CA GLU A 352 36.01 -0.95 14.03
C GLU A 352 36.05 -0.08 12.77
N ALA A 353 34.92 0.52 12.38
CA ALA A 353 34.81 1.37 11.19
C ALA A 353 35.32 2.81 11.39
N SER A 354 35.31 3.32 12.64
CA SER A 354 35.62 4.72 12.98
C SER A 354 36.89 4.83 13.81
N ARG A 355 37.90 4.00 13.53
CA ARG A 355 39.18 4.00 14.23
C ARG A 355 39.92 5.35 14.13
N ASP A 356 39.62 6.14 13.10
CA ASP A 356 40.12 7.52 12.92
C ASP A 356 39.64 8.49 14.02
N LYS A 357 38.49 8.24 14.67
CA LYS A 357 37.98 9.08 15.77
C LYS A 357 38.67 8.82 17.11
N PHE A 358 39.44 7.74 17.20
CA PHE A 358 40.26 7.39 18.37
C PHE A 358 41.70 7.89 18.25
N LEU A 359 42.06 8.48 17.09
CA LEU A 359 43.34 9.11 16.86
C LEU A 359 43.22 10.61 17.14
N ASP A 360 44.18 11.15 17.88
CA ASP A 360 44.34 12.58 18.03
C ASP A 360 44.71 13.21 16.67
N LYS A 361 43.92 14.20 16.23
CA LYS A 361 44.10 14.87 14.94
C LYS A 361 45.38 15.71 14.87
N GLU A 362 45.94 16.10 16.01
CA GLU A 362 47.15 16.92 16.06
C GLU A 362 48.44 16.08 16.12
N THR A 363 48.43 14.96 16.84
CA THR A 363 49.64 14.13 17.06
C THR A 363 49.65 12.81 16.30
N GLY A 364 48.50 12.37 15.78
CA GLY A 364 48.34 11.08 15.09
C GLY A 364 48.52 9.86 16.00
N GLN A 365 48.52 10.05 17.33
CA GLN A 365 48.59 8.96 18.32
C GLN A 365 47.19 8.56 18.79
N GLU A 366 47.00 7.28 19.16
CA GLU A 366 45.74 6.80 19.74
C GLU A 366 45.53 7.46 21.13
N MET A 367 44.36 8.07 21.34
CA MET A 367 43.98 8.70 22.61
C MET A 367 43.84 7.66 23.73
N GLU A 368 44.18 8.03 24.96
CA GLU A 368 44.12 7.12 26.10
C GLU A 368 42.67 6.90 26.55
N VAL A 369 42.23 5.64 26.61
CA VAL A 369 40.90 5.29 27.14
C VAL A 369 40.93 5.33 28.67
N VAL A 370 40.28 6.34 29.27
CA VAL A 370 40.24 6.53 30.73
C VAL A 370 39.19 5.62 31.36
N THR A 371 37.96 5.64 30.81
CA THR A 371 36.86 4.79 31.26
C THR A 371 36.07 4.27 30.07
N GLN A 372 35.65 3.01 30.19
CA GLN A 372 34.78 2.33 29.25
C GLN A 372 33.60 1.77 30.05
N GLU A 373 32.41 2.31 29.82
CA GLU A 373 31.19 1.88 30.51
C GLU A 373 30.02 1.70 29.55
N SER A 374 29.04 0.90 29.94
CA SER A 374 27.81 0.71 29.16
C SER A 374 26.97 1.98 29.26
N PHE A 375 26.63 2.58 28.12
CA PHE A 375 25.87 3.83 28.09
C PHE A 375 24.51 3.72 28.82
N LEU A 376 23.88 2.56 28.69
CA LEU A 376 22.62 2.25 29.35
C LEU A 376 22.78 2.18 30.89
N GLU A 377 23.91 1.69 31.41
CA GLU A 377 24.19 1.70 32.86
C GLU A 377 24.41 3.12 33.37
N TRP A 378 25.14 3.93 32.62
CA TRP A 378 25.36 5.33 32.94
C TRP A 378 24.04 6.12 33.02
N ILE A 379 23.13 5.94 32.04
CA ILE A 379 21.80 6.56 32.06
C ILE A 379 20.98 6.09 33.28
N ALA A 380 20.99 4.80 33.60
CA ALA A 380 20.22 4.25 34.72
C ALA A 380 20.66 4.79 36.09
N GLU A 381 21.88 5.29 36.20
CA GLU A 381 22.40 5.94 37.42
C GLU A 381 22.17 7.46 37.43
N HIS A 382 22.31 8.13 36.28
CA HIS A 382 22.33 9.59 36.19
C HIS A 382 21.03 10.24 35.68
N TYR A 383 20.02 9.47 35.26
CA TYR A 383 18.77 10.05 34.72
C TYR A 383 18.06 11.00 35.70
N LYS A 384 18.22 10.77 37.02
CA LYS A 384 17.65 11.63 38.07
C LYS A 384 18.27 13.03 38.09
N ASP A 385 19.54 13.16 37.71
CA ASP A 385 20.25 14.43 37.70
C ASP A 385 19.69 15.37 36.61
N PHE A 386 19.19 14.79 35.51
CA PHE A 386 18.54 15.50 34.41
C PHE A 386 17.04 15.79 34.66
N GLY A 387 16.48 15.27 35.76
CA GLY A 387 15.07 15.44 36.10
C GLY A 387 14.10 14.71 35.16
N THR A 388 14.54 13.64 34.49
CA THR A 388 13.74 12.89 33.51
C THR A 388 13.16 11.61 34.12
N THR A 389 12.14 11.04 33.48
CA THR A 389 11.67 9.67 33.79
C THR A 389 12.29 8.70 32.79
N LEU A 390 12.90 7.61 33.28
CA LEU A 390 13.52 6.59 32.44
C LEU A 390 12.59 5.38 32.29
N GLU A 391 12.28 5.00 31.06
CA GLU A 391 11.48 3.83 30.73
C GLU A 391 12.24 2.89 29.80
N PHE A 392 12.31 1.61 30.20
CA PHE A 392 12.92 0.56 29.39
C PHE A 392 11.87 -0.13 28.53
N VAL A 393 12.13 -0.19 27.22
CA VAL A 393 11.28 -0.85 26.24
C VAL A 393 11.98 -2.05 25.61
N SER A 394 11.20 -2.98 25.06
CA SER A 394 11.67 -4.17 24.37
C SER A 394 11.30 -4.14 22.89
N ASP A 395 11.86 -5.05 22.10
CA ASP A 395 11.62 -5.21 20.67
C ASP A 395 10.53 -6.26 20.36
N ARG A 396 9.84 -6.77 21.38
CA ARG A 396 8.85 -7.85 21.24
C ARG A 396 7.52 -7.36 20.65
N SER A 397 7.19 -6.09 20.89
CA SER A 397 6.05 -5.44 20.26
C SER A 397 6.43 -4.98 18.84
N THR A 398 5.43 -4.90 17.95
CA THR A 398 5.62 -4.36 16.60
C THR A 398 6.13 -2.91 16.65
N GLU A 399 5.58 -2.12 17.56
CA GLU A 399 5.93 -0.72 17.80
C GLU A 399 7.33 -0.59 18.41
N GLY A 400 7.70 -1.48 19.35
CA GLY A 400 9.05 -1.56 19.92
C GLY A 400 10.11 -1.94 18.89
N ASN A 401 9.80 -2.89 18.00
CA ASN A 401 10.69 -3.24 16.90
C ASN A 401 10.90 -2.05 15.93
N GLN A 402 9.84 -1.28 15.65
CA GLN A 402 9.95 -0.03 14.87
C GLN A 402 10.79 1.02 15.60
N PHE A 403 10.62 1.18 16.91
CA PHE A 403 11.42 2.10 17.71
C PHE A 403 12.92 1.74 17.68
N VAL A 404 13.25 0.45 17.82
CA VAL A 404 14.64 -0.03 17.81
C VAL A 404 15.27 0.09 16.42
N LYS A 405 14.62 -0.43 15.37
CA LYS A 405 15.17 -0.44 14.00
C LYS A 405 15.10 0.91 13.30
N GLY A 406 14.04 1.67 13.54
CA GLY A 406 13.81 2.96 12.88
C GLY A 406 14.52 4.13 13.56
N PHE A 407 14.52 4.18 14.89
CA PHE A 407 14.98 5.34 15.68
C PHE A 407 16.24 5.05 16.51
N GLY A 408 16.90 3.90 16.28
CA GLY A 408 18.16 3.56 16.94
C GLY A 408 18.02 3.11 18.39
N GLY A 409 16.80 2.80 18.85
CA GLY A 409 16.53 2.25 20.18
C GLY A 409 16.73 3.23 21.34
N ILE A 410 16.89 4.52 21.08
CA ILE A 410 16.91 5.59 22.07
C ILE A 410 16.16 6.81 21.56
N GLY A 411 15.31 7.38 22.41
CA GLY A 411 14.58 8.60 22.12
C GLY A 411 13.92 9.15 23.37
N GLY A 412 13.36 10.35 23.25
CA GLY A 412 12.72 11.03 24.38
C GLY A 412 11.52 11.84 23.94
N ILE A 413 10.52 11.90 24.81
CA ILE A 413 9.42 12.87 24.73
C ILE A 413 9.88 14.13 25.47
N LEU A 414 9.88 15.27 24.78
CA LEU A 414 10.32 16.56 25.30
C LEU A 414 9.15 17.32 25.94
N ARG A 415 9.45 18.10 26.98
CA ARG A 415 8.50 19.01 27.65
C ARG A 415 8.10 20.18 26.74
N TYR A 416 9.03 20.64 25.93
CA TYR A 416 8.90 21.76 25.02
C TYR A 416 9.67 21.49 23.72
N LYS A 417 9.30 22.19 22.65
CA LYS A 417 9.93 22.04 21.33
C LYS A 417 11.38 22.53 21.37
N VAL A 418 12.31 21.70 20.90
CA VAL A 418 13.73 22.03 20.76
C VAL A 418 14.09 21.99 19.28
N ASN A 419 14.83 22.99 18.80
CA ASN A 419 15.27 23.03 17.40
C ASN A 419 16.68 22.46 17.27
N PHE A 420 16.79 21.21 16.86
CA PHE A 420 18.07 20.49 16.77
C PHE A 420 18.97 21.01 15.64
N GLU A 421 18.41 21.54 14.55
CA GLU A 421 19.18 22.10 13.42
C GLU A 421 20.03 23.30 13.84
N GLN A 422 19.43 24.22 14.61
CA GLN A 422 20.15 25.39 15.14
C GLN A 422 21.26 25.00 16.11
N LEU A 423 21.07 23.92 16.88
CA LEU A 423 22.09 23.40 17.80
C LEU A 423 23.27 22.79 17.04
N HIS A 424 23.04 22.11 15.91
CA HIS A 424 24.09 21.57 15.05
C HIS A 424 24.84 22.66 14.27
N GLU A 425 24.15 23.73 13.84
CA GLU A 425 24.79 24.92 13.26
C GLU A 425 25.66 25.66 14.28
N PHE A 426 25.19 25.79 15.52
CA PHE A 426 25.98 26.41 16.60
C PHE A 426 27.23 25.58 16.92
N ASP A 427 27.10 24.25 16.97
CA ASP A 427 28.22 23.34 17.23
C ASP A 427 29.27 23.36 16.10
N SER A 428 28.82 23.46 14.84
CA SER A 428 29.73 23.54 13.70
C SER A 428 30.43 24.89 13.62
N LEU A 429 29.79 25.98 14.05
CA LEU A 429 30.43 27.29 14.22
C LEU A 429 31.45 27.26 15.37
N VAL A 430 31.09 26.71 16.53
CA VAL A 430 31.97 26.59 17.71
C VAL A 430 33.17 25.67 17.44
N ASN A 431 33.00 24.58 16.69
CA ASN A 431 34.11 23.70 16.32
C ASN A 431 35.01 24.26 15.19
N SER A 432 34.61 25.34 14.53
CA SER A 432 35.40 26.01 13.47
C SER A 432 36.24 27.19 13.97
N GLU A 433 36.00 27.68 15.19
CA GLU A 433 36.76 28.77 15.80
C GLU A 433 37.50 28.30 17.06
N GLY A 434 38.84 28.25 16.98
CA GLY A 434 39.71 28.12 18.15
C GLY A 434 39.58 29.28 19.15
N PRO A 435 40.15 29.16 20.36
CA PRO A 435 39.68 29.88 21.53
C PRO A 435 40.11 31.35 21.53
N VAL A 436 39.14 32.25 21.46
CA VAL A 436 39.33 33.64 21.90
C VAL A 436 38.32 33.94 23.01
N ALA A 437 38.86 33.96 24.23
CA ALA A 437 38.15 34.36 25.43
C ALA A 437 37.83 35.86 25.44
N LYS A 438 36.65 36.16 26.02
CA LYS A 438 36.24 37.37 26.76
C LYS A 438 36.15 38.69 25.98
N ALA A 439 34.91 39.20 25.85
CA ALA A 439 34.58 40.56 26.31
C ALA A 439 33.06 40.89 26.23
N ILE A 440 32.50 41.25 27.40
CA ILE A 440 31.64 42.44 27.63
C ILE A 440 30.20 42.35 27.08
N THR A 441 29.21 41.92 27.87
CA THR A 441 28.29 42.77 28.69
C THR A 441 27.73 44.00 27.97
N SER A 442 26.43 43.97 27.59
CA SER A 442 25.42 45.02 27.84
C SER A 442 24.23 44.92 26.86
N GLU A 443 23.02 44.74 27.38
CA GLU A 443 21.82 45.40 26.83
C GLU A 443 21.87 46.91 27.19
N PRO A 444 21.00 47.83 26.72
CA PRO A 444 19.83 47.70 25.81
C PRO A 444 19.78 48.81 24.73
N THR A 445 18.69 48.86 23.94
CA THR A 445 17.89 50.07 23.56
C THR A 445 17.50 50.22 22.09
N THR A 446 16.26 50.71 21.98
CA THR A 446 15.41 51.02 20.84
C THR A 446 15.78 52.33 20.14
N SER A 447 15.48 52.42 18.82
CA SER A 447 14.75 53.51 18.11
C SER A 447 15.34 53.96 16.75
N HIS A 448 14.46 53.85 15.73
CA HIS A 448 14.16 54.75 14.60
C HIS A 448 15.26 55.63 13.92
N ALA A 449 15.41 55.49 12.59
CA ALA A 449 14.76 56.34 11.55
C ALA A 449 15.58 56.49 10.24
N ASP A 450 14.88 56.30 9.10
CA ASP A 450 14.94 57.03 7.82
C ASP A 450 16.27 57.11 7.01
N GLN A 451 16.42 56.38 5.88
CA GLN A 451 16.02 56.69 4.47
C GLN A 451 17.24 57.15 3.61
N PRO A 452 17.20 57.19 2.25
CA PRO A 452 16.44 56.43 1.23
C PRO A 452 17.30 56.02 -0.02
N HIS A 453 16.67 55.29 -0.97
CA HIS A 453 17.07 55.04 -2.38
C HIS A 453 18.32 54.17 -2.64
N ASP A 454 18.20 53.00 -3.28
CA ASP A 454 18.13 52.96 -4.75
C ASP A 454 17.26 51.82 -5.33
N LYS A 455 16.69 52.07 -6.51
CA LYS A 455 15.67 51.26 -7.22
C LYS A 455 16.27 50.04 -7.98
N PRO A 456 15.42 49.09 -8.43
CA PRO A 456 15.83 47.73 -8.78
C PRO A 456 16.38 47.61 -10.20
N ARG A 457 17.39 46.75 -10.40
CA ARG A 457 17.82 46.32 -11.74
C ARG A 457 17.03 45.09 -12.19
N SER A 458 16.11 45.37 -13.11
CA SER A 458 15.66 44.58 -14.25
C SER A 458 15.27 43.11 -14.04
N SER A 459 13.96 42.90 -14.14
CA SER A 459 13.28 41.73 -14.70
C SER A 459 14.05 41.07 -15.85
N GLY A 460 14.58 39.88 -15.61
CA GLY A 460 14.95 38.94 -16.67
C GLY A 460 13.69 38.28 -17.23
N LYS A 461 13.23 38.74 -18.39
CA LYS A 461 12.27 37.99 -19.22
C LYS A 461 12.93 36.69 -19.66
N ILE A 462 12.26 35.57 -19.42
CA ILE A 462 12.65 34.25 -19.98
C ILE A 462 12.44 34.31 -21.51
N PRO A 463 13.40 33.89 -22.35
CA PRO A 463 13.24 33.86 -23.81
C PRO A 463 12.23 32.78 -24.25
N PRO A 464 11.51 32.96 -25.36
CA PRO A 464 10.40 32.10 -25.76
C PRO A 464 10.83 30.90 -26.63
N THR A 465 11.78 30.08 -26.19
CA THR A 465 12.23 28.88 -26.95
C THR A 465 12.72 27.70 -26.09
N GLN A 466 12.29 27.54 -24.83
CA GLN A 466 12.73 26.44 -23.95
C GLN A 466 11.55 25.67 -23.35
N LYS A 467 11.72 24.35 -23.16
CA LYS A 467 10.73 23.40 -22.62
C LYS A 467 10.07 23.94 -21.34
N ARG A 468 8.79 23.57 -21.11
CA ARG A 468 8.01 24.04 -19.96
C ARG A 468 8.37 23.22 -18.72
N LEU A 469 8.79 23.88 -17.64
CA LEU A 469 9.18 23.25 -16.38
C LEU A 469 7.99 22.75 -15.56
N MET A 470 8.10 21.54 -15.04
CA MET A 470 7.14 20.87 -14.18
C MET A 470 7.84 20.14 -13.04
N LYS A 471 7.29 20.15 -11.81
CA LYS A 471 7.92 19.43 -10.68
C LYS A 471 7.09 18.26 -10.21
N ASP A 472 7.80 17.21 -9.80
CA ASP A 472 7.25 16.01 -9.20
C ASP A 472 7.76 15.84 -7.76
N PHE A 473 6.95 15.23 -6.91
CA PHE A 473 7.36 14.79 -5.59
C PHE A 473 8.10 13.45 -5.70
N SER A 474 9.43 13.48 -5.86
CA SER A 474 10.41 12.47 -5.42
C SER A 474 11.70 12.46 -6.24
N GLU A 475 12.84 12.19 -5.60
CA GLU A 475 14.00 11.60 -6.28
C GLU A 475 13.74 10.09 -6.49
N GLY A 476 13.43 9.69 -7.73
CA GLY A 476 13.34 8.27 -8.15
C GLY A 476 11.95 7.79 -8.62
N PRO A 477 11.82 6.52 -9.06
CA PRO A 477 10.57 5.96 -9.59
C PRO A 477 9.55 5.68 -8.46
N ARG A 478 8.73 6.68 -8.13
CA ARG A 478 7.58 6.59 -7.21
C ARG A 478 6.24 6.75 -7.96
N HIS A 479 5.13 6.47 -7.27
CA HIS A 479 3.78 6.59 -7.84
C HIS A 479 3.43 8.03 -8.29
N SER A 480 3.91 9.05 -7.57
CA SER A 480 3.80 10.47 -7.98
C SER A 480 4.47 10.73 -9.32
N HIS A 481 5.69 10.23 -9.54
CA HIS A 481 6.41 10.33 -10.82
C HIS A 481 5.65 9.68 -11.97
N GLN A 482 5.08 8.51 -11.71
CA GLN A 482 4.25 7.82 -12.69
C GLN A 482 2.98 8.60 -13.02
N ALA A 483 2.28 9.16 -12.02
CA ALA A 483 1.11 10.01 -12.23
C ALA A 483 1.49 11.28 -13.02
N THR A 484 2.64 11.88 -12.74
CA THR A 484 3.17 13.04 -13.46
C THR A 484 3.44 12.72 -14.94
N LYS A 485 4.05 11.56 -15.25
CA LYS A 485 4.27 11.11 -16.63
C LYS A 485 2.96 10.83 -17.39
N ILE A 486 1.96 10.28 -16.71
CA ILE A 486 0.64 10.02 -17.31
C ILE A 486 -0.06 11.33 -17.64
N ALA A 487 -0.04 12.29 -16.72
CA ALA A 487 -0.68 13.60 -16.92
C ALA A 487 0.04 14.47 -17.95
N PHE A 488 1.32 14.21 -18.22
CA PHE A 488 2.18 15.00 -19.11
C PHE A 488 3.05 14.09 -19.99
N SER A 489 2.40 13.35 -20.88
CA SER A 489 3.00 12.28 -21.70
C SER A 489 3.97 12.76 -22.80
N ASP A 490 4.00 14.06 -23.14
CA ASP A 490 4.88 14.62 -24.16
C ASP A 490 6.24 15.10 -23.58
N GLU A 491 7.22 14.19 -23.48
CA GLU A 491 8.57 14.45 -22.95
C GLU A 491 9.37 15.49 -23.76
N LYS A 492 8.94 15.85 -24.97
CA LYS A 492 9.59 16.90 -25.77
C LYS A 492 9.16 18.31 -25.31
N LYS A 493 7.99 18.43 -24.67
CA LYS A 493 7.38 19.70 -24.27
C LYS A 493 7.64 20.05 -22.80
N TRP A 494 7.83 19.04 -21.94
CA TRP A 494 7.92 19.20 -20.49
C TRP A 494 9.28 18.77 -19.94
N GLU A 495 9.71 19.42 -18.86
CA GLU A 495 10.90 19.05 -18.07
C GLU A 495 10.49 18.76 -16.63
N PHE A 496 10.85 17.58 -16.11
CA PHE A 496 10.48 17.14 -14.76
C PHE A 496 11.59 17.44 -13.75
N ILE A 497 11.23 18.05 -12.62
CA ILE A 497 12.16 18.34 -11.53
C ILE A 497 11.72 17.60 -10.27
N PRO A 498 12.57 16.73 -9.70
CA PRO A 498 12.27 16.02 -8.47
C PRO A 498 12.29 16.97 -7.25
N THR A 499 11.42 16.71 -6.28
CA THR A 499 11.34 17.41 -4.98
C THR A 499 11.24 16.40 -3.84
N GLY A 500 11.69 16.77 -2.65
CA GLY A 500 11.88 15.88 -1.50
C GLY A 500 10.65 15.73 -0.59
N THR A 501 9.71 16.69 -0.59
CA THR A 501 8.49 16.72 0.25
C THR A 501 7.25 17.21 -0.51
N ILE A 502 6.03 16.82 -0.10
CA ILE A 502 4.78 17.35 -0.69
C ILE A 502 4.73 18.87 -0.52
N ARG A 503 5.21 19.39 0.61
CA ARG A 503 5.27 20.83 0.92
C ARG A 503 6.16 21.61 -0.05
N GLU A 504 7.31 21.06 -0.43
CA GLU A 504 8.20 21.69 -1.43
C GLU A 504 7.51 21.88 -2.78
N VAL A 505 6.61 20.98 -3.19
CA VAL A 505 5.82 21.15 -4.42
C VAL A 505 4.98 22.42 -4.34
N PHE A 506 4.32 22.66 -3.20
CA PHE A 506 3.55 23.89 -2.97
C PHE A 506 4.44 25.14 -2.96
N GLU A 507 5.59 25.10 -2.30
CA GLU A 507 6.55 26.22 -2.22
C GLU A 507 7.08 26.62 -3.60
N VAL A 508 7.42 25.64 -4.43
CA VAL A 508 7.93 25.87 -5.77
C VAL A 508 6.85 26.42 -6.71
N VAL A 509 5.64 25.84 -6.68
CA VAL A 509 4.52 26.32 -7.50
C VAL A 509 4.15 27.75 -7.09
N GLN A 510 4.07 28.03 -5.78
CA GLN A 510 3.86 29.37 -5.25
C GLN A 510 4.99 30.35 -5.65
N ALA A 511 6.25 29.90 -5.67
CA ALA A 511 7.38 30.70 -6.12
C ALA A 511 7.40 30.94 -7.65
N GLY A 512 6.56 30.24 -8.41
CA GLY A 512 6.52 30.31 -9.88
C GLY A 512 7.73 29.64 -10.57
N GLN A 513 8.50 28.83 -9.82
CA GLN A 513 9.64 28.09 -10.35
C GLN A 513 9.21 26.90 -11.22
N ALA A 514 7.98 26.42 -11.06
CA ALA A 514 7.35 25.46 -11.96
C ALA A 514 5.91 25.86 -12.24
N ARG A 515 5.44 25.50 -13.44
CA ARG A 515 4.09 25.84 -13.89
C ARG A 515 3.02 24.97 -13.25
N TYR A 516 3.34 23.68 -13.07
CA TYR A 516 2.46 22.69 -12.45
C TYR A 516 3.21 21.84 -11.43
N GLY A 517 2.50 21.37 -10.41
CA GLY A 517 2.98 20.37 -9.45
C GLY A 517 1.96 19.25 -9.25
N VAL A 518 2.40 18.02 -9.04
CA VAL A 518 1.49 16.87 -8.82
C VAL A 518 1.64 16.36 -7.40
N VAL A 519 0.52 16.23 -6.68
CA VAL A 519 0.51 15.78 -5.28
C VAL A 519 -0.56 14.71 -5.06
N PRO A 520 -0.30 13.68 -4.23
CA PRO A 520 -1.31 12.67 -3.92
C PRO A 520 -2.40 13.27 -3.05
N PHE A 521 -3.67 12.96 -3.33
CA PHE A 521 -4.82 13.45 -2.58
C PHE A 521 -5.51 12.35 -1.79
N GLU A 522 -5.81 11.20 -2.40
CA GLU A 522 -6.56 10.12 -1.75
C GLU A 522 -6.22 8.76 -2.35
N ASN A 523 -6.22 7.71 -1.53
CA ASN A 523 -6.06 6.33 -1.97
C ASN A 523 -7.33 5.51 -1.64
N SER A 524 -7.79 4.67 -2.57
CA SER A 524 -9.02 3.87 -2.44
C SER A 524 -9.02 2.90 -1.24
N THR A 525 -7.85 2.56 -0.71
CA THR A 525 -7.68 1.64 0.42
C THR A 525 -7.31 2.35 1.74
N HIS A 526 -6.54 3.44 1.68
CA HIS A 526 -5.94 4.10 2.86
C HIS A 526 -6.52 5.49 3.17
N GLY A 527 -7.45 5.98 2.35
CA GLY A 527 -8.11 7.27 2.56
C GLY A 527 -7.26 8.48 2.12
N THR A 528 -7.62 9.65 2.63
CA THR A 528 -7.06 10.95 2.20
C THR A 528 -5.64 11.18 2.74
N VAL A 529 -4.81 11.84 1.93
CA VAL A 529 -3.45 12.23 2.28
C VAL A 529 -3.48 13.53 3.08
N THR A 530 -3.26 13.43 4.38
CA THR A 530 -3.34 14.54 5.35
C THR A 530 -2.40 15.70 5.01
N PHE A 531 -1.16 15.42 4.60
CA PHE A 531 -0.17 16.45 4.26
C PHE A 531 -0.62 17.38 3.12
N THR A 532 -1.37 16.85 2.16
CA THR A 532 -1.92 17.63 1.03
C THR A 532 -3.05 18.54 1.52
N LEU A 533 -3.93 18.04 2.40
CA LEU A 533 -4.98 18.85 3.03
C LEU A 533 -4.41 19.94 3.93
N ASP A 534 -3.38 19.65 4.73
CA ASP A 534 -2.71 20.64 5.58
C ASP A 534 -2.04 21.74 4.76
N SER A 535 -1.44 21.40 3.62
CA SER A 535 -0.84 22.36 2.70
C SER A 535 -1.90 23.23 2.01
N LEU A 536 -3.05 22.66 1.63
CA LEU A 536 -4.20 23.39 1.09
C LEU A 536 -4.90 24.27 2.14
N ALA A 537 -4.89 23.85 3.41
CA ALA A 537 -5.46 24.63 4.52
C ALA A 537 -4.71 25.95 4.72
N ASP A 538 -3.44 26.00 4.30
CA ASP A 538 -2.62 27.20 4.25
C ASP A 538 -2.64 28.01 5.55
N ARG A 539 -2.39 27.33 6.67
CA ARG A 539 -2.48 27.89 8.04
C ARG A 539 -1.60 29.13 8.24
N ASP A 540 -0.42 29.15 7.61
CA ASP A 540 0.55 30.26 7.67
C ASP A 540 0.30 31.33 6.59
N GLY A 541 -0.67 31.16 5.70
CA GLY A 541 -0.93 32.05 4.57
C GLY A 541 0.20 32.10 3.54
N LYS A 542 0.99 31.02 3.42
CA LYS A 542 2.14 30.87 2.53
C LYS A 542 1.75 30.46 1.10
N PHE A 543 0.62 29.76 0.91
CA PHE A 543 0.19 29.13 -0.35
C PHE A 543 -1.13 29.69 -0.90
N LYS A 544 -1.40 30.98 -0.64
CA LYS A 544 -2.67 31.64 -1.01
C LYS A 544 -2.97 31.66 -2.50
N ASP A 545 -1.95 31.57 -3.35
CA ASP A 545 -2.11 31.62 -4.81
C ASP A 545 -2.14 30.23 -5.45
N VAL A 546 -2.00 29.15 -4.68
CA VAL A 546 -2.03 27.77 -5.20
C VAL A 546 -3.49 27.28 -5.31
N ASN A 547 -3.86 26.79 -6.50
CA ASN A 547 -5.17 26.21 -6.81
C ASN A 547 -5.02 24.85 -7.53
N VAL A 548 -6.10 24.07 -7.57
CA VAL A 548 -6.12 22.72 -8.19
C VAL A 548 -6.69 22.81 -9.61
N CYS A 549 -5.89 22.57 -10.64
CA CYS A 549 -6.33 22.68 -12.02
C CYS A 549 -6.72 21.35 -12.69
N GLY A 550 -6.48 20.22 -12.02
CA GLY A 550 -6.79 18.91 -12.57
C GLY A 550 -6.53 17.79 -11.59
N GLU A 551 -6.91 16.58 -11.98
CA GLU A 551 -6.71 15.36 -11.21
C GLU A 551 -6.22 14.20 -12.08
N VAL A 552 -5.52 13.25 -11.46
CA VAL A 552 -4.93 12.08 -12.11
C VAL A 552 -5.19 10.87 -11.25
N TYR A 553 -5.66 9.77 -11.84
CA TYR A 553 -5.84 8.50 -11.14
C TYR A 553 -4.73 7.54 -11.57
N LEU A 554 -4.12 6.87 -10.61
CA LEU A 554 -3.09 5.87 -10.87
C LEU A 554 -3.42 4.57 -10.15
N ASP A 555 -3.51 3.49 -10.92
CA ASP A 555 -3.64 2.15 -10.38
C ASP A 555 -2.27 1.66 -9.89
N VAL A 556 -2.25 1.27 -8.62
CA VAL A 556 -1.03 0.84 -7.93
C VAL A 556 -0.93 -0.68 -8.02
N HIS A 557 -0.12 -1.15 -8.96
CA HIS A 557 0.22 -2.56 -9.13
C HIS A 557 1.58 -2.89 -8.51
N HIS A 558 1.66 -4.03 -7.82
CA HIS A 558 2.90 -4.54 -7.24
C HIS A 558 3.48 -5.66 -8.11
N TYR A 559 4.79 -5.64 -8.31
CA TYR A 559 5.53 -6.62 -9.09
C TYR A 559 6.64 -7.22 -8.23
N LEU A 560 6.91 -8.51 -8.38
CA LEU A 560 8.09 -9.15 -7.82
C LEU A 560 9.25 -8.98 -8.80
N LEU A 561 10.29 -8.26 -8.40
CA LEU A 561 11.46 -7.90 -9.20
C LEU A 561 12.71 -8.61 -8.64
N GLY A 562 13.61 -9.07 -9.49
CA GLY A 562 14.85 -9.73 -9.07
C GLY A 562 15.62 -10.26 -10.28
N PHE A 563 16.75 -10.95 -10.07
CA PHE A 563 17.49 -11.55 -11.19
C PHE A 563 16.95 -12.93 -11.54
N ALA A 564 16.63 -13.16 -12.82
CA ALA A 564 16.23 -14.48 -13.30
C ALA A 564 17.47 -15.38 -13.54
N GLN A 565 17.51 -16.59 -12.96
CA GLN A 565 18.61 -17.54 -13.17
C GLN A 565 18.54 -18.28 -14.52
N ASP A 566 17.33 -18.51 -15.05
CA ASP A 566 17.12 -19.14 -16.35
C ASP A 566 16.96 -18.08 -17.45
N LYS A 567 18.07 -17.64 -18.05
CA LYS A 567 18.07 -16.81 -19.27
C LYS A 567 17.78 -17.66 -20.52
N LYS A 568 16.71 -18.46 -20.53
CA LYS A 568 16.15 -18.88 -21.82
C LYS A 568 15.57 -17.63 -22.45
N GLU A 569 15.96 -17.32 -23.68
CA GLU A 569 15.32 -16.31 -24.53
C GLU A 569 13.83 -16.67 -24.70
N LYS A 570 13.02 -16.38 -23.69
CA LYS A 570 11.60 -16.16 -23.86
C LYS A 570 11.44 -14.66 -23.96
N ARG A 571 11.13 -14.20 -25.17
CA ARG A 571 10.57 -12.86 -25.40
C ARG A 571 9.38 -12.68 -24.45
N LEU A 572 9.13 -11.43 -24.08
CA LEU A 572 7.99 -10.94 -23.28
C LEU A 572 6.61 -11.19 -23.96
N GLU A 573 6.45 -12.32 -24.67
CA GLU A 573 5.30 -12.69 -25.51
C GLU A 573 4.46 -13.85 -24.92
N GLU A 574 4.87 -14.44 -23.79
CA GLU A 574 4.02 -15.37 -23.03
C GLU A 574 3.56 -14.67 -21.74
N GLU A 575 2.37 -14.08 -21.80
CA GLU A 575 1.68 -13.43 -20.69
C GLU A 575 1.61 -14.38 -19.48
N GLY A 576 2.41 -14.06 -18.46
CA GLY A 576 2.26 -14.69 -17.16
C GLY A 576 0.91 -14.33 -16.57
N VAL A 577 0.13 -15.37 -16.25
CA VAL A 577 -1.08 -15.25 -15.43
C VAL A 577 -0.80 -14.34 -14.23
N LYS A 578 -1.49 -13.19 -14.13
CA LYS A 578 -1.43 -12.28 -12.96
C LYS A 578 -1.44 -13.07 -11.64
N GLY A 579 -0.52 -12.71 -10.73
CA GLY A 579 -0.37 -13.42 -9.46
C GLY A 579 0.23 -14.83 -9.58
N LYS A 580 0.94 -15.15 -10.67
CA LYS A 580 1.81 -16.34 -10.77
C LYS A 580 3.26 -15.96 -11.11
N PRO A 581 4.23 -16.76 -10.66
CA PRO A 581 5.63 -16.58 -11.07
C PRO A 581 5.82 -16.79 -12.57
N LEU A 582 6.54 -15.87 -13.21
CA LEU A 582 6.98 -15.93 -14.61
C LEU A 582 8.19 -16.88 -14.79
N VAL A 583 9.01 -16.97 -13.74
CA VAL A 583 10.18 -17.85 -13.66
C VAL A 583 10.11 -18.71 -12.40
N GLU A 584 10.93 -19.76 -12.34
CA GLU A 584 11.05 -20.55 -11.11
C GLU A 584 11.65 -19.68 -10.00
N LEU A 585 11.03 -19.68 -8.82
CA LEU A 585 11.41 -18.81 -7.68
C LEU A 585 12.25 -19.55 -6.63
N SER A 586 12.72 -20.77 -6.92
CA SER A 586 13.45 -21.61 -5.96
C SER A 586 14.78 -21.01 -5.49
N HIS A 587 15.35 -20.09 -6.28
CA HIS A 587 16.58 -19.36 -5.95
C HIS A 587 16.36 -18.15 -5.04
N VAL A 588 15.13 -17.63 -4.95
CA VAL A 588 14.81 -16.45 -4.14
C VAL A 588 14.75 -16.84 -2.66
N LYS A 589 15.67 -16.30 -1.86
CA LYS A 589 15.75 -16.54 -0.41
C LYS A 589 15.33 -15.34 0.43
N ARG A 590 15.39 -14.13 -0.13
CA ARG A 590 15.05 -12.88 0.56
C ARG A 590 14.17 -11.99 -0.31
N ILE A 591 13.15 -11.39 0.28
CA ILE A 591 12.26 -10.42 -0.38
C ILE A 591 12.29 -9.11 0.40
N TYR A 592 12.54 -8.00 -0.29
CA TYR A 592 12.51 -6.65 0.28
C TYR A 592 11.24 -5.91 -0.16
N SER A 593 10.60 -5.18 0.74
CA SER A 593 9.53 -4.24 0.37
C SER A 593 9.14 -3.31 1.53
N HIS A 594 8.28 -2.35 1.25
CA HIS A 594 7.64 -1.53 2.29
C HIS A 594 6.56 -2.36 3.02
N PRO A 595 6.33 -2.18 4.35
CA PRO A 595 5.32 -2.95 5.10
C PRO A 595 3.92 -2.90 4.47
N GLN A 596 3.55 -1.74 3.91
CA GLN A 596 2.26 -1.56 3.23
C GLN A 596 2.13 -2.41 1.95
N ALA A 597 3.22 -2.57 1.19
CA ALA A 597 3.23 -3.41 -0.01
C ALA A 597 3.19 -4.90 0.37
N PHE A 598 3.91 -5.31 1.43
CA PHE A 598 3.79 -6.68 1.97
C PHE A 598 2.38 -7.02 2.41
N GLY A 599 1.73 -6.11 3.14
CA GLY A 599 0.33 -6.28 3.57
C GLY A 599 -0.62 -6.45 2.39
N GLN A 600 -0.31 -5.84 1.24
CA GLN A 600 -1.08 -5.94 0.01
C GLN A 600 -0.72 -7.16 -0.85
N THR A 601 0.33 -7.94 -0.55
CA THR A 601 0.77 -9.08 -1.38
C THR A 601 0.82 -10.40 -0.61
N THR A 602 0.07 -10.49 0.49
CA THR A 602 0.18 -11.55 1.48
C THR A 602 -0.23 -12.91 0.89
N ALA A 603 -1.26 -12.95 0.03
CA ALA A 603 -1.72 -14.18 -0.59
C ALA A 603 -0.70 -14.74 -1.58
N PHE A 604 -0.02 -13.88 -2.35
CA PHE A 604 1.01 -14.30 -3.29
C PHE A 604 2.25 -14.85 -2.57
N VAL A 605 2.77 -14.11 -1.59
CA VAL A 605 3.96 -14.50 -0.82
C VAL A 605 3.73 -15.84 -0.09
N ASN A 606 2.59 -16.01 0.57
CA ASN A 606 2.27 -17.25 1.28
C ASN A 606 2.12 -18.47 0.37
N LYS A 607 1.71 -18.25 -0.89
CA LYS A 607 1.44 -19.33 -1.85
C LYS A 607 2.70 -19.79 -2.58
N TYR A 608 3.55 -18.86 -3.02
CA TYR A 608 4.68 -19.17 -3.91
C TYR A 608 6.05 -19.05 -3.25
N LEU A 609 6.17 -18.26 -2.17
CA LEU A 609 7.44 -17.93 -1.52
C LEU A 609 7.41 -18.33 -0.03
N ARG A 610 6.80 -19.49 0.25
CA ARG A 610 6.65 -20.00 1.61
C ARG A 610 8.01 -20.41 2.19
N GLY A 611 8.46 -19.72 3.22
CA GLY A 611 9.76 -19.95 3.88
C GLY A 611 10.89 -19.05 3.38
N VAL A 612 10.59 -18.11 2.48
CA VAL A 612 11.50 -17.04 2.04
C VAL A 612 11.48 -15.90 3.07
N GLU A 613 12.64 -15.33 3.39
CA GLU A 613 12.76 -14.27 4.40
C GLU A 613 12.23 -12.94 3.86
N THR A 614 11.23 -12.35 4.52
CA THR A 614 10.66 -11.03 4.16
C THR A 614 11.30 -9.93 5.00
N ILE A 615 11.92 -8.95 4.36
CA ILE A 615 12.68 -7.87 4.99
C ILE A 615 12.02 -6.52 4.66
N GLU A 616 11.52 -5.86 5.69
CA GLU A 616 10.88 -4.56 5.56
C GLU A 616 11.91 -3.43 5.40
N VAL A 617 11.64 -2.51 4.46
CA VAL A 617 12.48 -1.35 4.16
C VAL A 617 11.65 -0.08 4.01
N SER A 618 12.30 1.08 3.96
CA SER A 618 11.65 2.40 4.00
C SER A 618 10.79 2.74 2.77
N SER A 619 10.99 2.10 1.62
CA SER A 619 10.16 2.30 0.43
C SER A 619 10.25 1.13 -0.56
N THR A 620 9.27 1.02 -1.45
CA THR A 620 9.27 0.03 -2.55
C THR A 620 10.41 0.28 -3.55
N SER A 621 10.78 1.54 -3.80
CA SER A 621 11.94 1.87 -4.63
C SER A 621 13.26 1.46 -3.99
N ARG A 622 13.40 1.70 -2.67
CA ARG A 622 14.58 1.28 -1.90
C ARG A 622 14.72 -0.24 -1.87
N ALA A 623 13.60 -0.96 -1.83
CA ALA A 623 13.61 -2.41 -1.92
C ALA A 623 14.23 -2.90 -3.24
N ALA A 624 13.87 -2.27 -4.36
CA ALA A 624 14.42 -2.61 -5.67
C ALA A 624 15.92 -2.29 -5.77
N GLU A 625 16.38 -1.17 -5.23
CA GLU A 625 17.82 -0.85 -5.17
C GLU A 625 18.62 -1.91 -4.41
N ILE A 626 18.10 -2.37 -3.25
CA ILE A 626 18.75 -3.38 -2.43
C ILE A 626 18.78 -4.73 -3.15
N ALA A 627 17.68 -5.12 -3.80
CA ALA A 627 17.63 -6.35 -4.61
C ALA A 627 18.61 -6.29 -5.79
N ALA A 628 18.77 -5.12 -6.44
CA ALA A 628 19.71 -4.93 -7.54
C ALA A 628 21.18 -4.93 -7.08
N ALA A 629 21.46 -4.46 -5.86
CA ALA A 629 22.81 -4.47 -5.29
C ALA A 629 23.31 -5.90 -4.97
N ASP A 630 22.41 -6.86 -4.77
CA ASP A 630 22.76 -8.25 -4.47
C ASP A 630 23.11 -9.04 -5.74
N LYS A 631 24.42 -9.13 -6.02
CA LYS A 631 24.98 -9.84 -7.17
C LYS A 631 24.79 -11.37 -7.13
N THR A 632 24.33 -11.93 -6.01
CA THR A 632 24.07 -13.39 -5.90
C THR A 632 22.78 -13.80 -6.61
N GLY A 633 21.87 -12.86 -6.87
CA GLY A 633 20.57 -13.12 -7.47
C GLY A 633 19.56 -13.81 -6.54
N GLU A 634 19.90 -14.00 -5.26
CA GLU A 634 19.02 -14.65 -4.27
C GLU A 634 18.00 -13.68 -3.63
N SER A 635 18.09 -12.39 -3.97
CA SER A 635 17.23 -11.33 -3.45
C SER A 635 16.22 -10.85 -4.48
N ALA A 636 14.98 -10.64 -4.03
CA ALA A 636 13.91 -10.05 -4.81
C ALA A 636 13.29 -8.85 -4.09
N ALA A 637 12.59 -7.99 -4.80
CA ALA A 637 11.87 -6.83 -4.27
C ALA A 637 10.41 -6.84 -4.73
N ILE A 638 9.49 -6.44 -3.86
CA ILE A 638 8.12 -6.13 -4.27
C ILE A 638 8.03 -4.62 -4.48
N ALA A 639 7.85 -4.19 -5.72
CA ALA A 639 7.82 -2.79 -6.11
C ALA A 639 7.01 -2.55 -7.40
N GLY A 640 6.78 -1.29 -7.76
CA GLY A 640 6.16 -0.95 -9.05
C GLY A 640 7.09 -1.27 -10.23
N VAL A 641 6.52 -1.60 -11.39
CA VAL A 641 7.23 -2.08 -12.59
C VAL A 641 8.37 -1.16 -13.06
N GLN A 642 8.24 0.16 -12.88
CA GLN A 642 9.28 1.12 -13.28
C GLN A 642 10.61 0.88 -12.57
N ASN A 643 10.59 0.29 -11.37
CA ASN A 643 11.80 -0.05 -10.64
C ASN A 643 12.60 -1.17 -11.30
N ALA A 644 11.98 -1.98 -12.16
CA ALA A 644 12.65 -3.02 -12.94
C ALA A 644 13.59 -2.39 -13.96
N GLU A 645 13.08 -1.44 -14.74
CA GLU A 645 13.84 -0.74 -15.78
C GLU A 645 14.96 0.13 -15.19
N VAL A 646 14.67 0.89 -14.13
CA VAL A 646 15.64 1.82 -13.53
C VAL A 646 16.81 1.08 -12.87
N ASN A 647 16.54 -0.04 -12.18
CA ASN A 647 17.56 -0.79 -11.45
C ASN A 647 18.13 -1.98 -12.23
N GLY A 648 17.67 -2.22 -13.47
CA GLY A 648 18.09 -3.35 -14.30
C GLY A 648 17.70 -4.72 -13.73
N LEU A 649 16.56 -4.79 -13.05
CA LEU A 649 16.00 -6.03 -12.49
C LEU A 649 15.01 -6.68 -13.45
N ASP A 650 14.91 -8.00 -13.42
CA ASP A 650 13.91 -8.74 -14.19
C ASP A 650 12.56 -8.79 -13.43
N VAL A 651 11.45 -8.84 -14.16
CA VAL A 651 10.13 -9.05 -13.58
C VAL A 651 9.92 -10.56 -13.37
N LEU A 652 9.99 -11.00 -12.11
CA LEU A 652 9.83 -12.41 -11.73
C LEU A 652 8.35 -12.80 -11.59
N ALA A 653 7.48 -11.86 -11.21
CA ALA A 653 6.03 -12.03 -11.20
C ALA A 653 5.34 -10.65 -11.29
N GLY A 654 4.22 -10.57 -12.01
CA GLY A 654 3.46 -9.33 -12.16
C GLY A 654 2.10 -9.37 -11.46
N CYS A 655 1.64 -8.19 -11.02
CA CYS A 655 0.38 -7.97 -10.30
C CYS A 655 0.22 -8.97 -9.13
N VAL A 656 1.15 -8.90 -8.17
CA VAL A 656 1.21 -9.80 -7.00
C VAL A 656 0.34 -9.33 -5.83
N GLU A 657 -0.37 -8.21 -5.99
CA GLU A 657 -1.32 -7.69 -5.03
C GLU A 657 -2.54 -8.60 -4.80
N ASP A 658 -3.07 -8.57 -3.57
CA ASP A 658 -4.22 -9.34 -3.10
C ASP A 658 -5.53 -8.74 -3.60
N ARG A 659 -5.53 -7.43 -3.89
CA ARG A 659 -6.67 -6.64 -4.35
C ARG A 659 -6.30 -5.85 -5.60
N ASN A 660 -7.13 -5.95 -6.63
CA ASN A 660 -6.88 -5.31 -7.93
C ASN A 660 -7.48 -3.90 -8.04
N ASP A 661 -8.13 -3.38 -6.99
CA ASP A 661 -8.87 -2.10 -6.95
C ASP A 661 -8.14 -0.98 -6.19
N ASN A 662 -6.80 -1.07 -6.08
CA ASN A 662 -5.99 -0.05 -5.40
C ASN A 662 -5.62 1.10 -6.35
N THR A 663 -6.36 2.20 -6.27
CA THR A 663 -6.17 3.40 -7.10
C THR A 663 -5.87 4.60 -6.21
N THR A 664 -4.89 5.41 -6.61
CA THR A 664 -4.54 6.66 -5.93
C THR A 664 -4.92 7.85 -6.82
N ARG A 665 -5.70 8.78 -6.26
CA ARG A 665 -6.08 10.07 -6.84
C ARG A 665 -5.02 11.12 -6.49
N PHE A 666 -4.55 11.85 -7.49
CA PHE A 666 -3.57 12.93 -7.40
C PHE A 666 -4.20 14.25 -7.88
N PHE A 667 -3.80 15.36 -7.28
CA PHE A 667 -4.13 16.71 -7.74
C PHE A 667 -2.98 17.32 -8.53
N VAL A 668 -3.33 18.07 -9.57
CA VAL A 668 -2.43 18.95 -10.31
C VAL A 668 -2.63 20.37 -9.80
N LEU A 669 -1.56 20.95 -9.26
CA LEU A 669 -1.51 22.29 -8.67
C LEU A 669 -0.97 23.30 -9.68
N GLN A 670 -1.48 24.53 -9.63
CA GLN A 670 -0.94 25.68 -10.36
C GLN A 670 -1.02 26.96 -9.52
N LYS A 671 -0.27 27.99 -9.94
CA LYS A 671 -0.34 29.33 -9.35
C LYS A 671 -1.35 30.21 -10.10
N GLY A 672 -2.27 30.84 -9.39
CA GLY A 672 -3.29 31.76 -9.91
C GLY A 672 -4.64 31.10 -10.22
N ARG A 673 -5.66 31.91 -10.54
CA ARG A 673 -7.00 31.43 -10.94
C ARG A 673 -7.02 30.99 -12.40
N TYR A 674 -7.80 29.96 -12.69
CA TYR A 674 -8.06 29.50 -14.06
C TYR A 674 -9.12 30.42 -14.70
N GLN A 675 -8.78 31.13 -15.79
CA GLN A 675 -9.78 31.86 -16.58
C GLN A 675 -10.32 30.95 -17.69
N ILE A 676 -11.55 30.48 -17.55
CA ILE A 676 -12.33 29.97 -18.69
C ILE A 676 -12.71 31.20 -19.50
N VAL A 677 -12.23 31.31 -20.74
CA VAL A 677 -12.66 32.35 -21.68
C VAL A 677 -13.89 31.82 -22.42
N PRO A 678 -15.12 32.32 -22.14
CA PRO A 678 -16.30 31.87 -22.86
C PRO A 678 -16.37 32.65 -24.18
N GLY A 679 -16.26 31.95 -25.30
CA GLY A 679 -16.59 32.47 -26.62
C GLY A 679 -15.58 33.45 -27.23
N ARG A 680 -14.64 32.91 -28.00
CA ARG A 680 -14.12 33.56 -29.22
C ARG A 680 -13.58 32.48 -30.15
N GLY A 681 -14.20 32.31 -31.31
CA GLY A 681 -13.57 31.63 -32.43
C GLY A 681 -12.33 32.42 -32.86
N GLY A 682 -11.23 31.72 -33.12
CA GLY A 682 -9.99 32.28 -33.63
C GLY A 682 -8.79 31.96 -32.75
N GLU A 683 -7.94 31.08 -33.28
CA GLU A 683 -6.54 30.82 -32.89
C GLU A 683 -6.34 30.17 -31.51
N GLU A 684 -6.02 28.87 -31.56
CA GLU A 684 -5.49 28.10 -30.43
C GLU A 684 -4.25 28.81 -29.86
N GLU A 685 -4.35 29.33 -28.63
CA GLU A 685 -3.13 29.56 -27.84
C GLU A 685 -2.55 28.19 -27.48
N GLU A 686 -1.52 27.78 -28.22
CA GLU A 686 -0.73 26.57 -28.01
C GLU A 686 -0.27 26.48 -26.54
N GLY A 687 -1.01 25.80 -25.67
CA GLY A 687 -0.50 25.58 -24.32
C GLY A 687 -1.43 25.17 -23.19
N THR A 688 -2.70 24.89 -23.43
CA THR A 688 -3.66 24.41 -22.43
C THR A 688 -3.58 22.89 -22.24
N TRP A 689 -3.87 22.43 -21.03
CA TRP A 689 -3.91 21.02 -20.63
C TRP A 689 -5.17 20.39 -21.23
N GLY A 690 -5.00 19.50 -22.22
CA GLY A 690 -6.07 18.64 -22.74
C GLY A 690 -6.10 17.35 -21.93
N GLY A 691 -6.82 17.37 -20.82
CA GLY A 691 -6.97 16.25 -19.90
C GLY A 691 -7.94 15.19 -20.42
N ASP A 692 -7.50 14.37 -21.37
CA ASP A 692 -8.31 13.27 -21.93
C ASP A 692 -8.02 11.91 -21.27
N ALA A 693 -7.23 11.86 -20.19
CA ALA A 693 -6.69 10.60 -19.67
C ALA A 693 -7.60 9.84 -18.70
N TYR A 694 -8.54 10.48 -17.98
CA TYR A 694 -9.42 9.78 -17.04
C TYR A 694 -10.80 10.45 -16.97
N GLY A 695 -11.83 9.73 -17.42
CA GLY A 695 -13.21 10.20 -17.51
C GLY A 695 -13.88 10.41 -16.14
N GLY A 696 -13.76 11.62 -15.60
CA GLY A 696 -14.58 12.11 -14.50
C GLY A 696 -16.00 12.45 -14.94
N GLU A 697 -16.96 12.38 -14.02
CA GLU A 697 -18.41 12.55 -14.24
C GLU A 697 -19.02 13.55 -13.23
N LYS A 698 -18.55 14.81 -13.25
CA LYS A 698 -18.89 15.97 -12.39
C LYS A 698 -17.77 17.00 -12.58
N TYR A 699 -17.98 18.26 -13.01
CA TYR A 699 -17.08 19.34 -12.54
C TYR A 699 -17.16 19.29 -11.02
N LYS A 700 -16.03 19.08 -10.34
CA LYS A 700 -16.00 19.12 -8.88
C LYS A 700 -15.28 20.38 -8.45
N SER A 701 -15.93 21.09 -7.53
CA SER A 701 -15.34 22.22 -6.83
C SER A 701 -14.99 21.81 -5.42
N LEU A 702 -13.80 22.17 -4.97
CA LEU A 702 -13.38 22.02 -3.59
C LEU A 702 -13.53 23.38 -2.90
N VAL A 703 -14.38 23.44 -1.88
CA VAL A 703 -14.49 24.61 -1.01
C VAL A 703 -13.98 24.27 0.37
N SER A 704 -13.22 25.19 0.95
CA SER A 704 -12.85 25.15 2.36
C SER A 704 -13.62 26.20 3.15
N PHE A 705 -14.11 25.88 4.34
CA PHE A 705 -14.79 26.84 5.22
C PHE A 705 -14.65 26.52 6.71
N THR A 706 -14.79 27.55 7.55
CA THR A 706 -14.88 27.43 9.01
C THR A 706 -16.28 27.81 9.50
N VAL A 707 -16.70 27.21 10.60
CA VAL A 707 -18.01 27.47 11.23
C VAL A 707 -17.82 27.86 12.70
N ALA A 708 -18.74 28.69 13.20
CA ALA A 708 -18.79 29.05 14.61
C ALA A 708 -19.24 27.83 15.44
N HIS A 709 -18.29 27.14 16.09
CA HIS A 709 -18.58 25.96 16.93
C HIS A 709 -19.39 26.30 18.20
N SER A 710 -19.57 27.58 18.51
CA SER A 710 -20.44 28.07 19.58
C SER A 710 -21.93 28.00 19.26
N THR A 711 -22.30 27.84 17.99
CA THR A 711 -23.70 27.92 17.53
C THR A 711 -24.24 26.53 17.17
N PRO A 712 -25.28 26.04 17.88
CA PRO A 712 -25.88 24.74 17.57
C PRO A 712 -26.41 24.72 16.13
N GLY A 713 -25.99 23.73 15.33
CA GLY A 713 -26.45 23.56 13.96
C GLY A 713 -25.64 24.31 12.88
N ALA A 714 -24.62 25.09 13.24
CA ALA A 714 -23.86 25.91 12.29
C ALA A 714 -23.31 25.14 11.07
N LEU A 715 -22.75 23.94 11.28
CA LEU A 715 -22.30 23.09 10.17
C LEU A 715 -23.48 22.63 9.28
N ALA A 716 -24.61 22.27 9.88
CA ALA A 716 -25.80 21.87 9.13
C ALA A 716 -26.39 23.05 8.34
N ASP A 717 -26.32 24.27 8.87
CA ASP A 717 -26.79 25.48 8.19
C ASP A 717 -25.95 25.82 6.95
N VAL A 718 -24.62 25.61 7.03
CA VAL A 718 -23.69 25.76 5.91
C VAL A 718 -23.90 24.66 4.86
N LEU A 719 -24.01 23.39 5.27
CA LEU A 719 -24.31 22.28 4.36
C LEU A 719 -25.70 22.43 3.71
N GLY A 720 -26.62 23.09 4.41
CA GLY A 720 -27.95 23.44 3.91
C GLY A 720 -27.94 24.37 2.70
N CYS A 721 -26.90 25.19 2.50
CA CYS A 721 -26.76 26.06 1.32
C CYS A 721 -26.66 25.24 0.02
N PHE A 722 -25.86 24.17 0.03
CA PHE A 722 -25.73 23.26 -1.11
C PHE A 722 -27.04 22.53 -1.40
N LYS A 723 -27.73 22.07 -0.34
CA LYS A 723 -29.04 21.41 -0.46
C LYS A 723 -30.11 22.35 -1.04
N GLY A 724 -30.14 23.61 -0.62
CA GLY A 724 -31.12 24.59 -1.09
C GLY A 724 -31.00 24.91 -2.58
N ARG A 725 -29.83 24.64 -3.18
CA ARG A 725 -29.52 24.88 -4.58
C ARG A 725 -29.30 23.59 -5.39
N GLU A 726 -29.71 22.45 -4.83
CA GLU A 726 -29.65 21.13 -5.46
C GLU A 726 -28.24 20.69 -5.89
N LEU A 727 -27.18 21.16 -5.20
CA LEU A 727 -25.81 20.74 -5.45
C LEU A 727 -25.45 19.52 -4.58
N ASN A 728 -24.96 18.46 -5.22
CA ASN A 728 -24.56 17.23 -4.53
C ASN A 728 -23.17 17.37 -3.91
N LEU A 729 -23.02 16.86 -2.67
CA LEU A 729 -21.73 16.78 -1.98
C LEU A 729 -21.13 15.39 -2.19
N THR A 730 -19.86 15.33 -2.57
CA THR A 730 -19.15 14.08 -2.89
C THR A 730 -18.18 13.66 -1.80
N SER A 731 -17.56 14.61 -1.11
CA SER A 731 -16.70 14.34 0.05
C SER A 731 -16.76 15.49 1.05
N ILE A 732 -16.54 15.16 2.32
CA ILE A 732 -16.31 16.13 3.39
C ILE A 732 -15.13 15.66 4.24
N ASN A 733 -14.08 16.48 4.30
CA ASN A 733 -12.89 16.25 5.10
C ASN A 733 -12.72 17.41 6.08
N SER A 734 -12.12 17.15 7.24
CA SER A 734 -11.92 18.18 8.26
C SER A 734 -10.50 18.16 8.79
N VAL A 735 -9.93 19.34 8.95
CA VAL A 735 -8.57 19.56 9.45
C VAL A 735 -8.65 20.52 10.64
N PRO A 736 -7.97 20.26 11.77
CA PRO A 736 -7.97 21.19 12.90
C PRO A 736 -7.31 22.52 12.52
N CYS A 737 -7.97 23.64 12.88
CA CYS A 737 -7.42 24.99 12.81
C CYS A 737 -6.57 25.26 14.06
N LEU A 738 -5.26 25.33 13.89
CA LEU A 738 -4.34 25.81 14.93
C LEU A 738 -4.16 27.33 14.75
N GLY A 739 -5.12 28.13 15.22
CA GLY A 739 -5.08 29.60 15.16
C GLY A 739 -5.35 30.23 16.53
N ASP A 740 -4.80 31.44 16.74
CA ASP A 740 -4.57 32.14 18.03
C ASP A 740 -5.76 32.41 18.98
N SER A 741 -6.96 31.89 18.73
CA SER A 741 -8.14 32.32 19.52
C SER A 741 -8.96 31.22 20.19
N GLU A 742 -9.12 30.00 19.64
CA GLU A 742 -9.92 28.95 20.29
C GLU A 742 -9.45 27.53 19.91
N ALA A 743 -9.17 26.68 20.91
CA ALA A 743 -8.85 25.27 20.69
C ALA A 743 -10.07 24.51 20.13
N PHE A 744 -9.82 23.48 19.30
CA PHE A 744 -10.84 22.60 18.69
C PHE A 744 -11.74 23.23 17.61
N GLN A 745 -11.30 24.29 16.94
CA GLN A 745 -11.94 24.72 15.69
C GLN A 745 -11.45 23.86 14.50
N TYR A 746 -12.33 23.65 13.52
CA TYR A 746 -12.08 22.81 12.35
C TYR A 746 -12.30 23.60 11.04
N LEU A 747 -11.37 23.43 10.10
CA LEU A 747 -11.54 23.78 8.69
C LEU A 747 -12.14 22.58 7.97
N PHE A 748 -13.28 22.77 7.33
CA PHE A 748 -13.95 21.76 6.53
C PHE A 748 -13.62 21.96 5.06
N PHE A 749 -13.20 20.89 4.40
CA PHE A 749 -13.04 20.76 2.96
C PHE A 749 -14.22 19.98 2.42
N VAL A 750 -14.99 20.58 1.52
CA VAL A 750 -16.16 19.96 0.91
C VAL A 750 -16.00 19.94 -0.60
N GLU A 751 -16.03 18.75 -1.18
CA GLU A 751 -16.13 18.58 -2.63
C GLU A 751 -17.59 18.49 -3.05
N PHE A 752 -18.01 19.32 -4.00
CA PHE A 752 -19.37 19.30 -4.54
C PHE A 752 -19.37 19.32 -6.07
N GLU A 753 -20.46 18.81 -6.64
CA GLU A 753 -20.69 18.80 -8.09
C GLU A 753 -21.14 20.20 -8.56
N GLY A 754 -20.30 20.88 -9.35
CA GLY A 754 -20.55 22.21 -9.93
C GLY A 754 -19.26 23.00 -10.18
N CYS A 755 -19.27 23.93 -11.15
CA CYS A 755 -18.19 24.88 -11.43
C CYS A 755 -18.81 26.25 -11.77
N GLU A 756 -18.20 27.35 -11.34
CA GLU A 756 -18.68 28.71 -11.64
C GLU A 756 -18.72 29.01 -13.15
N GLY A 757 -17.82 28.40 -13.95
CA GLY A 757 -17.75 28.61 -15.40
C GLY A 757 -18.75 27.80 -16.23
N ASP A 758 -19.42 26.80 -15.66
CA ASP A 758 -20.39 25.92 -16.33
C ASP A 758 -21.70 25.79 -15.51
N ASP A 759 -22.24 26.94 -15.13
CA ASP A 759 -23.46 27.04 -14.30
C ASP A 759 -24.44 28.08 -14.87
N PRO A 760 -25.22 27.70 -15.91
CA PRO A 760 -26.17 28.61 -16.57
C PRO A 760 -27.32 29.08 -15.67
N GLU A 761 -27.51 28.48 -14.49
CA GLU A 761 -28.54 28.84 -13.52
C GLU A 761 -28.01 29.59 -12.27
N GLU A 762 -26.72 29.96 -12.25
CA GLU A 762 -26.05 30.65 -11.13
C GLU A 762 -26.23 29.96 -9.76
N ARG A 763 -26.42 28.63 -9.74
CA ARG A 763 -26.55 27.82 -8.52
C ARG A 763 -25.29 27.87 -7.64
N VAL A 764 -24.11 27.71 -8.23
CA VAL A 764 -22.80 27.72 -7.58
C VAL A 764 -22.46 29.11 -7.06
N LYS A 765 -22.67 30.13 -7.89
CA LYS A 765 -22.44 31.53 -7.51
C LYS A 765 -23.26 31.93 -6.29
N GLY A 766 -24.52 31.54 -6.23
CA GLY A 766 -25.30 31.86 -5.06
C GLY A 766 -25.06 30.93 -3.86
N VAL A 767 -24.52 29.70 -4.03
CA VAL A 767 -23.93 28.99 -2.88
C VAL A 767 -22.80 29.82 -2.27
N PHE A 768 -21.97 30.49 -3.08
CA PHE A 768 -20.91 31.37 -2.58
C PHE A 768 -21.46 32.59 -1.82
N GLU A 769 -22.57 33.16 -2.28
CA GLU A 769 -23.29 34.21 -1.55
C GLU A 769 -23.81 33.70 -0.20
N ASP A 770 -24.50 32.56 -0.20
CA ASP A 770 -25.05 31.94 1.02
C ASP A 770 -23.94 31.50 2.01
N LEU A 771 -22.79 31.04 1.50
CA LEU A 771 -21.59 30.73 2.28
C LEU A 771 -20.98 31.98 2.90
N GLY A 772 -20.99 33.10 2.19
CA GLY A 772 -20.53 34.40 2.72
C GLY A 772 -21.38 34.90 3.89
N GLU A 773 -22.66 34.55 3.95
CA GLU A 773 -23.53 34.92 5.07
C GLU A 773 -23.40 33.98 6.27
N LYS A 774 -23.17 32.68 6.05
CA LYS A 774 -23.26 31.65 7.10
C LYS A 774 -21.92 31.09 7.60
N ALA A 775 -20.86 31.13 6.81
CA ALA A 775 -19.54 30.67 7.22
C ALA A 775 -18.72 31.82 7.81
N GLU A 776 -17.87 31.56 8.81
CA GLU A 776 -16.98 32.59 9.37
C GLU A 776 -15.88 32.99 8.40
N ARG A 777 -15.34 32.00 7.69
CA ARG A 777 -14.38 32.15 6.59
C ARG A 777 -14.65 31.05 5.59
N TRP A 778 -14.54 31.36 4.30
CA TRP A 778 -14.55 30.36 3.24
C TRP A 778 -13.58 30.74 2.12
N ARG A 779 -13.03 29.73 1.46
CA ARG A 779 -12.14 29.86 0.31
C ARG A 779 -12.50 28.79 -0.72
N LEU A 780 -12.75 29.23 -1.94
CA LEU A 780 -12.84 28.36 -3.10
C LEU A 780 -11.44 27.95 -3.55
N ILE A 781 -11.28 26.66 -3.77
CA ILE A 781 -10.10 26.01 -4.31
C ILE A 781 -10.59 25.37 -5.64
N GLU A 782 -10.88 26.19 -6.66
CA GLU A 782 -11.35 25.78 -8.01
C GLU A 782 -10.39 24.76 -8.64
N THR A 783 -10.69 23.90 -9.64
CA THR A 783 -11.89 23.14 -10.11
C THR A 783 -11.32 21.96 -10.93
N THR A 784 -11.76 20.72 -10.68
CA THR A 784 -11.27 19.57 -11.45
C THR A 784 -12.00 19.39 -12.78
N THR A 785 -11.31 18.78 -13.73
CA THR A 785 -11.74 18.41 -15.09
C THR A 785 -12.96 17.48 -15.13
N PRO A 786 -13.59 17.37 -16.32
CA PRO A 786 -15.03 17.53 -16.47
C PRO A 786 -15.79 16.30 -16.03
N SER A 787 -17.08 16.54 -15.85
CA SER A 787 -18.09 15.51 -16.01
C SER A 787 -18.25 15.02 -17.42
N PHE A 788 -18.46 13.72 -17.54
CA PHE A 788 -19.36 13.13 -18.50
C PHE A 788 -20.78 13.69 -18.40
N SER A 789 -21.05 14.77 -19.12
CA SER A 789 -22.39 15.09 -19.59
C SER A 789 -22.61 14.30 -20.88
N PRO A 790 -23.62 13.40 -20.94
CA PRO A 790 -23.88 12.63 -22.16
C PRO A 790 -24.14 13.49 -23.40
N GLN A 791 -24.69 14.69 -23.21
CA GLN A 791 -25.00 15.62 -24.29
C GLN A 791 -23.76 16.39 -24.76
N ASP A 792 -22.88 16.77 -23.85
CA ASP A 792 -21.63 17.46 -24.19
C ASP A 792 -20.59 16.49 -24.76
N TYR A 793 -20.50 15.29 -24.19
CA TYR A 793 -19.71 14.21 -24.77
C TYR A 793 -20.20 13.86 -26.18
N LEU A 794 -21.51 13.74 -26.38
CA LEU A 794 -22.06 13.48 -27.71
C LEU A 794 -21.72 14.64 -28.66
N SER A 795 -21.82 15.88 -28.22
CA SER A 795 -21.48 17.04 -29.04
C SER A 795 -19.98 17.06 -29.41
N SER A 796 -19.10 16.80 -28.46
CA SER A 796 -17.65 16.69 -28.65
C SER A 796 -17.28 15.52 -29.57
N ALA A 797 -17.86 14.34 -29.36
CA ALA A 797 -17.63 13.17 -30.23
C ALA A 797 -18.10 13.45 -31.67
N LYS A 798 -19.27 14.09 -31.84
CA LYS A 798 -19.77 14.52 -33.15
C LYS A 798 -18.84 15.54 -33.81
N GLU A 799 -18.34 16.51 -33.05
CA GLU A 799 -17.40 17.53 -33.54
C GLU A 799 -16.06 16.92 -33.95
N LYS A 800 -15.50 16.03 -33.12
CA LYS A 800 -14.31 15.24 -33.44
C LYS A 800 -14.46 14.57 -34.80
N PHE A 801 -15.52 13.78 -35.01
CA PHE A 801 -15.71 13.08 -36.27
C PHE A 801 -16.05 13.99 -37.46
N ARG A 802 -16.66 15.16 -37.24
CA ARG A 802 -16.82 16.18 -38.29
C ARG A 802 -15.49 16.78 -38.72
N SER A 803 -14.55 16.92 -37.78
CA SER A 803 -13.21 17.44 -38.06
C SER A 803 -12.27 16.40 -38.69
N THR A 804 -12.54 15.10 -38.50
CA THR A 804 -11.74 14.01 -39.07
C THR A 804 -11.91 13.93 -40.60
N LEU A 805 -10.81 14.06 -41.32
CA LEU A 805 -10.81 13.93 -42.79
C LEU A 805 -11.11 12.48 -43.22
N PRO A 806 -11.89 12.26 -44.31
CA PRO A 806 -12.12 10.93 -44.87
C PRO A 806 -10.81 10.24 -45.25
N ARG A 807 -10.64 8.99 -44.81
CA ARG A 807 -9.45 8.18 -45.09
C ARG A 807 -9.59 7.48 -46.44
N GLN A 808 -8.58 7.64 -47.29
CA GLN A 808 -8.50 6.97 -48.58
C GLN A 808 -7.61 5.72 -48.46
N ILE A 809 -8.18 4.54 -48.70
CA ILE A 809 -7.48 3.25 -48.62
C ILE A 809 -7.40 2.67 -50.04
N PRO A 810 -6.26 2.85 -50.75
CA PRO A 810 -6.08 2.27 -52.08
C PRO A 810 -5.73 0.78 -51.97
N ALA A 811 -6.26 -0.03 -52.89
CA ALA A 811 -5.86 -1.43 -53.05
C ALA A 811 -5.86 -1.82 -54.53
N ILE A 812 -4.93 -2.70 -54.90
CA ILE A 812 -4.90 -3.35 -56.21
C ILE A 812 -5.54 -4.72 -56.04
N LEU A 813 -6.59 -4.99 -56.80
CA LEU A 813 -7.25 -6.29 -56.77
C LEU A 813 -6.35 -7.36 -57.40
N THR A 814 -6.03 -8.40 -56.62
CA THR A 814 -5.21 -9.56 -57.03
C THR A 814 -5.91 -10.85 -56.63
N PRO A 815 -6.03 -11.88 -57.48
CA PRO A 815 -6.71 -13.12 -57.12
C PRO A 815 -6.24 -13.79 -55.82
N ASP A 816 -4.96 -13.65 -55.46
CA ASP A 816 -4.33 -14.38 -54.35
C ASP A 816 -5.03 -14.20 -53.00
N ARG A 817 -5.34 -12.95 -52.59
CA ARG A 817 -6.03 -12.69 -51.32
C ARG A 817 -7.43 -13.31 -51.29
N SER A 818 -8.11 -13.33 -52.43
CA SER A 818 -9.43 -13.95 -52.53
C SER A 818 -9.37 -15.47 -52.45
N ILE A 819 -8.37 -16.08 -53.10
CA ILE A 819 -8.11 -17.52 -53.03
C ILE A 819 -7.79 -17.94 -51.60
N LEU A 820 -6.91 -17.21 -50.90
CA LEU A 820 -6.55 -17.50 -49.51
C LEU A 820 -7.75 -17.42 -48.56
N LEU A 821 -8.61 -16.41 -48.72
CA LEU A 821 -9.85 -16.32 -47.95
C LEU A 821 -10.77 -17.52 -48.23
N THR A 822 -10.92 -17.89 -49.51
CA THR A 822 -11.79 -19.02 -49.92
C THR A 822 -11.27 -20.35 -49.37
N GLN A 823 -9.95 -20.56 -49.37
CA GLN A 823 -9.29 -21.73 -48.79
C GLN A 823 -9.43 -21.77 -47.26
N ALA A 824 -9.32 -20.62 -46.58
CA ALA A 824 -9.53 -20.54 -45.14
C ALA A 824 -10.97 -20.96 -44.77
N LEU A 825 -11.97 -20.53 -45.55
CA LEU A 825 -13.38 -20.85 -45.31
C LEU A 825 -13.74 -22.31 -45.66
N ASN A 826 -13.05 -22.94 -46.62
CA ASN A 826 -13.28 -24.31 -47.06
C ASN A 826 -11.94 -25.08 -47.22
N PRO A 827 -11.33 -25.58 -46.12
CA PRO A 827 -10.01 -26.21 -46.16
C PRO A 827 -9.98 -27.54 -46.94
N THR A 828 -11.15 -28.14 -47.22
CA THR A 828 -11.28 -29.37 -48.02
C THR A 828 -11.35 -29.11 -49.53
N SER A 829 -11.48 -27.85 -49.96
CA SER A 829 -11.53 -27.48 -51.37
C SER A 829 -10.13 -27.40 -51.97
N THR A 830 -9.79 -28.33 -52.86
CA THR A 830 -8.52 -28.34 -53.63
C THR A 830 -8.58 -27.50 -54.91
N SER A 831 -9.69 -26.79 -55.12
CA SER A 831 -9.92 -25.99 -56.33
C SER A 831 -9.19 -24.64 -56.23
N HIS A 832 -8.15 -24.46 -57.05
CA HIS A 832 -7.50 -23.16 -57.29
C HIS A 832 -8.31 -22.28 -58.27
N HIS A 833 -9.64 -22.40 -58.30
CA HIS A 833 -10.45 -21.66 -59.25
C HIS A 833 -10.27 -20.16 -59.02
N VAL A 834 -9.57 -19.50 -59.95
CA VAL A 834 -9.35 -18.05 -59.95
C VAL A 834 -10.69 -17.38 -60.25
N PRO A 835 -11.32 -16.68 -59.29
CA PRO A 835 -12.56 -15.98 -59.58
C PRO A 835 -12.29 -14.86 -60.58
N SER A 836 -13.11 -14.76 -61.63
CA SER A 836 -12.96 -13.75 -62.67
C SER A 836 -13.35 -12.34 -62.19
N THR A 837 -14.27 -12.27 -61.22
CA THR A 837 -14.74 -11.05 -60.56
C THR A 837 -14.56 -11.15 -59.04
N LEU A 838 -14.46 -10.00 -58.37
CA LEU A 838 -14.37 -9.93 -56.92
C LEU A 838 -15.62 -10.58 -56.28
N PRO A 839 -15.48 -11.69 -55.52
CA PRO A 839 -16.63 -12.31 -54.90
C PRO A 839 -17.17 -11.45 -53.74
N GLN A 840 -18.47 -11.59 -53.46
CA GLN A 840 -19.12 -10.78 -52.43
C GLN A 840 -18.51 -11.08 -51.04
N GLY A 841 -18.35 -10.05 -50.20
CA GLY A 841 -17.67 -10.17 -48.90
C GLY A 841 -16.14 -10.05 -48.95
N HIS A 842 -15.50 -10.22 -50.11
CA HIS A 842 -14.04 -10.22 -50.20
C HIS A 842 -13.40 -8.83 -50.06
N HIS A 843 -14.17 -7.75 -50.18
CA HIS A 843 -13.72 -6.40 -49.84
C HIS A 843 -13.19 -6.28 -48.40
N MET A 844 -13.58 -7.16 -47.47
CA MET A 844 -13.05 -7.21 -46.11
C MET A 844 -11.53 -7.46 -46.03
N VAL A 845 -10.94 -8.20 -46.97
CA VAL A 845 -9.50 -8.54 -46.93
C VAL A 845 -8.62 -7.59 -47.74
N TYR A 846 -9.19 -6.67 -48.51
CA TYR A 846 -8.42 -5.73 -49.35
C TYR A 846 -8.29 -4.34 -48.75
N PHE A 847 -9.29 -3.89 -48.01
CA PHE A 847 -9.42 -2.46 -47.66
C PHE A 847 -9.43 -2.21 -46.16
N GLU A 848 -8.82 -3.07 -45.35
CA GLU A 848 -8.58 -2.73 -43.94
C GLU A 848 -7.29 -1.89 -43.84
N PRO A 849 -7.29 -0.79 -43.08
CA PRO A 849 -6.12 0.09 -43.02
C PRO A 849 -4.92 -0.61 -42.38
N VAL A 850 -3.72 -0.32 -42.87
CA VAL A 850 -2.47 -0.70 -42.21
C VAL A 850 -2.13 0.41 -41.23
N LEU A 851 -2.31 0.14 -39.94
CA LEU A 851 -2.08 1.09 -38.85
C LEU A 851 -0.69 0.85 -38.24
N SER A 852 0.01 1.92 -37.89
CA SER A 852 1.17 1.85 -37.00
C SER A 852 0.74 1.63 -35.55
N LEU A 853 1.67 1.21 -34.68
CA LEU A 853 1.39 1.00 -33.24
C LEU A 853 0.87 2.27 -32.55
N GLN A 854 1.21 3.47 -33.03
CA GLN A 854 0.74 4.74 -32.47
C GLN A 854 -0.69 5.09 -32.89
N GLU A 855 -1.20 4.47 -33.96
CA GLU A 855 -2.55 4.67 -34.49
C GLU A 855 -3.53 3.58 -34.00
N GLN A 856 -3.07 2.70 -33.11
CA GLN A 856 -3.87 1.63 -32.51
C GLN A 856 -4.21 1.97 -31.06
N MET A 857 -5.44 1.65 -30.66
CA MET A 857 -5.83 1.60 -29.25
C MET A 857 -5.10 0.44 -28.54
N PRO A 858 -5.05 0.44 -27.19
CA PRO A 858 -4.43 -0.66 -26.43
C PRO A 858 -4.99 -2.05 -26.75
N ASP A 859 -6.25 -2.15 -27.18
CA ASP A 859 -6.90 -3.39 -27.61
C ASP A 859 -6.60 -3.78 -29.07
N GLY A 860 -5.78 -3.00 -29.79
CA GLY A 860 -5.42 -3.20 -31.20
C GLY A 860 -6.45 -2.64 -32.19
N THR A 861 -7.46 -1.89 -31.74
CA THR A 861 -8.46 -1.28 -32.63
C THR A 861 -8.05 0.10 -33.15
N ASN A 862 -8.72 0.58 -34.21
CA ASN A 862 -8.37 1.85 -34.86
C ASN A 862 -8.80 3.06 -34.00
N ILE A 863 -7.84 3.91 -33.62
CA ILE A 863 -8.08 5.13 -32.83
C ILE A 863 -8.99 6.14 -33.55
N ASP A 864 -9.00 6.14 -34.89
CA ASP A 864 -9.84 7.05 -35.69
C ASP A 864 -11.33 6.75 -35.54
N HIS A 865 -11.67 5.52 -35.14
CA HIS A 865 -13.07 5.09 -34.95
C HIS A 865 -13.57 5.40 -33.53
N TRP A 866 -12.66 5.77 -32.62
CA TRP A 866 -12.92 5.91 -31.20
C TRP A 866 -13.59 7.25 -30.87
N PRO A 867 -14.76 7.25 -30.20
CA PRO A 867 -15.49 8.48 -29.90
C PRO A 867 -14.86 9.32 -28.78
N GLY A 868 -13.85 8.80 -28.07
CA GLY A 868 -13.22 9.46 -26.91
C GLY A 868 -13.42 8.69 -25.61
N GLY A 869 -12.65 9.05 -24.58
CA GLY A 869 -12.78 8.47 -23.25
C GLY A 869 -14.13 8.86 -22.64
N PRO A 870 -14.77 8.01 -21.82
CA PRO A 870 -14.26 6.77 -21.19
C PRO A 870 -14.57 5.46 -21.96
N PHE A 871 -14.99 5.50 -23.22
CA PHE A 871 -15.46 4.30 -23.94
C PHE A 871 -14.35 3.58 -24.71
N VAL A 872 -13.54 2.80 -24.00
CA VAL A 872 -12.32 2.17 -24.56
C VAL A 872 -12.53 0.80 -25.18
N ARG A 873 -13.66 0.11 -24.92
CA ARG A 873 -13.90 -1.26 -25.41
C ARG A 873 -14.79 -1.26 -26.64
N ARG A 874 -14.30 -1.80 -27.76
CA ARG A 874 -15.00 -1.78 -29.06
C ARG A 874 -15.59 -3.13 -29.45
N MET A 875 -16.82 -3.14 -29.96
CA MET A 875 -17.45 -4.32 -30.57
C MET A 875 -18.09 -4.00 -31.93
N TRP A 876 -18.14 -5.01 -32.80
CA TRP A 876 -18.84 -4.92 -34.08
C TRP A 876 -20.32 -5.26 -33.88
N ALA A 877 -21.21 -4.25 -33.91
CA ALA A 877 -22.63 -4.44 -33.64
C ALA A 877 -23.42 -4.88 -34.89
N GLY A 878 -22.98 -4.53 -36.09
CA GLY A 878 -23.64 -4.93 -37.34
C GLY A 878 -23.29 -4.00 -38.50
N GLY A 879 -24.13 -4.02 -39.54
CA GLY A 879 -23.97 -3.14 -40.67
C GLY A 879 -24.92 -3.44 -41.83
N ILE A 880 -24.80 -2.64 -42.88
CA ILE A 880 -25.52 -2.78 -44.14
C ILE A 880 -24.49 -2.76 -45.27
N VAL A 881 -24.58 -3.71 -46.19
CA VAL A 881 -23.73 -3.74 -47.40
C VAL A 881 -24.60 -3.81 -48.65
N LYS A 882 -24.34 -2.93 -49.60
CA LYS A 882 -24.98 -2.88 -50.92
C LYS A 882 -23.94 -3.14 -52.00
N PHE A 883 -24.27 -4.02 -52.93
CA PHE A 883 -23.42 -4.38 -54.06
C PHE A 883 -24.04 -3.89 -55.37
N TYR A 884 -23.23 -3.20 -56.17
CA TYR A 884 -23.64 -2.72 -57.50
C TYR A 884 -23.04 -3.59 -58.60
N ARG A 885 -23.70 -3.64 -59.76
CA ARG A 885 -23.15 -4.32 -60.96
C ARG A 885 -22.63 -3.28 -61.96
N PRO A 886 -21.61 -3.63 -62.77
CA PRO A 886 -20.85 -4.90 -62.75
C PRO A 886 -19.87 -4.97 -61.56
N GLN A 887 -19.56 -6.19 -61.11
CA GLN A 887 -18.51 -6.40 -60.10
C GLN A 887 -17.11 -6.22 -60.72
N PRO A 888 -16.12 -5.73 -59.95
CA PRO A 888 -14.75 -5.54 -60.43
C PRO A 888 -14.12 -6.85 -60.92
N GLU A 889 -13.38 -6.79 -62.03
CA GLU A 889 -12.61 -7.94 -62.51
C GLU A 889 -11.28 -8.07 -61.74
N LEU A 890 -10.94 -9.29 -61.31
CA LEU A 890 -9.69 -9.57 -60.58
C LEU A 890 -8.48 -9.70 -61.52
N ASN A 891 -8.70 -10.06 -62.78
CA ASN A 891 -7.64 -10.43 -63.72
C ASN A 891 -6.89 -9.23 -64.34
N LYS A 892 -7.38 -8.00 -64.12
CA LYS A 892 -6.91 -6.79 -64.81
C LYS A 892 -6.01 -5.87 -63.96
N LYS A 893 -5.53 -6.32 -62.79
CA LYS A 893 -4.88 -5.44 -61.77
C LYS A 893 -5.73 -4.20 -61.51
N THR A 894 -7.03 -4.40 -61.34
CA THR A 894 -8.00 -3.32 -61.17
C THR A 894 -7.66 -2.52 -59.92
N GLU A 895 -7.40 -1.22 -60.10
CA GLU A 895 -7.20 -0.29 -58.99
C GLU A 895 -8.55 0.07 -58.37
N MET A 896 -8.62 -0.06 -57.06
CA MET A 896 -9.79 0.31 -56.28
C MET A 896 -9.38 1.16 -55.10
N VAL A 897 -10.31 2.01 -54.69
CA VAL A 897 -10.14 2.90 -53.55
C VAL A 897 -11.36 2.78 -52.65
N CYS A 898 -11.12 2.53 -51.37
CA CYS A 898 -12.12 2.68 -50.33
C CYS A 898 -12.00 4.09 -49.74
N MET A 899 -13.11 4.82 -49.72
CA MET A 899 -13.25 6.06 -48.97
C MET A 899 -13.98 5.72 -47.68
N GLU A 900 -13.26 5.75 -46.56
CA GLU A 900 -13.81 5.54 -45.22
C GLU A 900 -14.06 6.89 -44.55
N ARG A 901 -15.26 7.08 -43.99
CA ARG A 901 -15.61 8.22 -43.16
C ARG A 901 -16.40 7.77 -41.95
N VAL A 902 -16.17 8.40 -40.81
CA VAL A 902 -17.04 8.25 -39.64
C VAL A 902 -18.19 9.25 -39.80
N ASP A 903 -19.42 8.77 -39.66
CA ASP A 903 -20.59 9.63 -39.74
C ASP A 903 -20.77 10.37 -38.40
N GLY A 904 -20.22 11.58 -38.35
CA GLY A 904 -20.30 12.46 -37.18
C GLY A 904 -21.72 12.93 -36.84
N GLU A 905 -22.74 12.72 -37.67
CA GLU A 905 -24.13 13.02 -37.29
C GLU A 905 -24.81 11.82 -36.64
N ASN A 906 -24.49 10.61 -37.10
CA ASN A 906 -25.05 9.34 -36.63
C ASN A 906 -24.27 8.69 -35.48
N VAL A 907 -23.64 9.51 -34.62
CA VAL A 907 -23.20 9.07 -33.29
C VAL A 907 -24.38 9.15 -32.34
N SER A 908 -24.62 8.07 -31.59
CA SER A 908 -25.68 8.03 -30.57
C SER A 908 -25.20 7.37 -29.29
N ILE A 909 -25.64 7.90 -28.15
CA ILE A 909 -25.36 7.34 -26.83
C ILE A 909 -26.63 6.72 -26.24
N HIS A 910 -26.49 5.52 -25.71
CA HIS A 910 -27.53 4.83 -24.95
C HIS A 910 -27.07 4.72 -23.51
N LEU A 911 -27.74 5.47 -22.63
CA LEU A 911 -27.48 5.47 -21.20
C LEU A 911 -28.35 4.42 -20.52
N ASN A 912 -27.82 3.75 -19.49
CA ASN A 912 -28.61 2.89 -18.62
C ASN A 912 -28.84 3.57 -17.27
N GLU A 913 -30.09 3.92 -16.97
CA GLU A 913 -30.49 4.52 -15.70
C GLU A 913 -30.05 3.64 -14.52
N GLY A 914 -29.12 4.14 -13.71
CA GLY A 914 -28.60 3.46 -12.52
C GLY A 914 -27.48 2.45 -12.76
N ASN A 915 -26.90 2.36 -13.97
CA ASN A 915 -25.70 1.55 -14.21
C ASN A 915 -24.85 2.10 -15.38
N GLU A 916 -23.94 3.02 -15.06
CA GLU A 916 -23.00 3.68 -15.98
C GLU A 916 -22.08 2.67 -16.72
N GLU A 917 -21.75 1.51 -16.12
CA GLU A 917 -20.94 0.46 -16.77
C GLU A 917 -21.62 -0.15 -18.01
N LYS A 918 -22.95 0.02 -18.14
CA LYS A 918 -23.72 -0.48 -19.28
C LYS A 918 -23.93 0.54 -20.38
N ASP A 919 -23.40 1.75 -20.22
CA ASP A 919 -23.51 2.79 -21.24
C ASP A 919 -22.83 2.36 -22.54
N LYS A 920 -23.47 2.71 -23.66
CA LYS A 920 -23.01 2.33 -25.00
C LYS A 920 -23.03 3.52 -25.93
N VAL A 921 -21.94 3.71 -26.65
CA VAL A 921 -21.85 4.68 -27.74
C VAL A 921 -21.84 3.93 -29.06
N PHE A 922 -22.80 4.22 -29.93
CA PHE A 922 -22.84 3.68 -31.28
C PHE A 922 -22.26 4.69 -32.25
N VAL A 923 -21.32 4.22 -33.06
CA VAL A 923 -20.62 5.00 -34.09
C VAL A 923 -20.84 4.31 -35.43
N ASP A 924 -21.43 5.04 -36.37
CA ASP A 924 -21.66 4.56 -37.72
C ASP A 924 -20.52 5.00 -38.65
N LEU A 925 -19.96 4.04 -39.40
CA LEU A 925 -18.91 4.28 -40.37
C LEU A 925 -19.43 3.98 -41.76
N GLU A 926 -19.15 4.87 -42.70
CA GLU A 926 -19.51 4.71 -44.10
C GLU A 926 -18.25 4.43 -44.92
N ARG A 927 -18.32 3.38 -45.73
CA ARG A 927 -17.25 2.96 -46.64
C ARG A 927 -17.80 2.83 -48.04
N ASP A 928 -17.33 3.71 -48.91
CA ASP A 928 -17.65 3.70 -50.33
C ASP A 928 -16.46 3.16 -51.12
N TYR A 929 -16.69 2.11 -51.89
CA TYR A 929 -15.66 1.45 -52.68
C TYR A 929 -15.80 1.82 -54.15
N PHE A 930 -14.75 2.37 -54.73
CA PHE A 930 -14.72 2.83 -56.10
C PHE A 930 -13.71 2.05 -56.93
N VAL A 931 -14.10 1.67 -58.14
CA VAL A 931 -13.14 1.28 -59.19
C VAL A 931 -12.59 2.55 -59.82
N VAL A 932 -11.27 2.64 -59.88
CA VAL A 932 -10.54 3.75 -60.49
C VAL A 932 -10.23 3.38 -61.94
N SER A 933 -10.65 4.24 -62.87
CA SER A 933 -10.29 4.11 -64.28
C SER A 933 -9.56 5.37 -64.75
N ASN A 934 -8.29 5.20 -65.13
CA ASN A 934 -7.50 6.27 -65.75
C ASN A 934 -7.88 6.40 -67.22
N LYS A 935 -8.71 7.39 -67.54
CA LYS A 935 -8.98 7.81 -68.92
C LYS A 935 -8.22 9.11 -69.22
N LYS A 936 -8.00 9.41 -70.51
CA LYS A 936 -7.30 10.62 -70.97
C LYS A 936 -7.93 11.94 -70.50
N ASP A 937 -9.18 11.92 -70.04
CA ASP A 937 -9.96 13.08 -69.57
C ASP A 937 -10.06 13.21 -68.03
N GLY A 938 -9.22 12.48 -67.27
CA GLY A 938 -9.19 12.51 -65.81
C GLY A 938 -9.60 11.19 -65.15
N GLU A 939 -9.39 11.11 -63.83
CA GLU A 939 -9.69 9.93 -63.01
C GLU A 939 -11.21 9.75 -62.88
N LYS A 940 -11.77 8.68 -63.44
CA LYS A 940 -13.20 8.35 -63.26
C LYS A 940 -13.37 7.26 -62.21
N ARG A 941 -14.04 7.60 -61.10
CA ARG A 941 -14.41 6.70 -60.00
C ARG A 941 -15.82 6.16 -60.18
N VAL A 942 -15.98 4.84 -60.17
CA VAL A 942 -17.30 4.17 -60.25
C VAL A 942 -17.55 3.41 -58.96
N LYS A 943 -18.60 3.78 -58.21
CA LYS A 943 -18.96 3.11 -56.95
C LYS A 943 -19.47 1.69 -57.24
N VAL A 944 -18.90 0.69 -56.55
CA VAL A 944 -19.23 -0.73 -56.74
C VAL A 944 -19.74 -1.42 -55.47
N ILE A 945 -19.35 -0.92 -54.29
CA ILE A 945 -19.83 -1.38 -52.99
C ILE A 945 -20.08 -0.15 -52.11
N GLU A 946 -21.17 -0.16 -51.38
CA GLU A 946 -21.48 0.79 -50.32
C GLU A 946 -21.70 0.00 -49.03
N GLU A 947 -20.95 0.33 -47.98
CA GLU A 947 -21.00 -0.34 -46.70
C GLU A 947 -21.22 0.69 -45.58
N LYS A 948 -22.15 0.40 -44.69
CA LYS A 948 -22.32 1.10 -43.41
C LYS A 948 -22.04 0.14 -42.27
N ARG A 949 -21.00 0.38 -41.48
CA ARG A 949 -20.65 -0.42 -40.30
C ARG A 949 -21.19 0.27 -39.06
N LYS A 950 -21.78 -0.49 -38.15
CA LYS A 950 -22.18 0.00 -36.83
C LYS A 950 -21.24 -0.59 -35.78
N LEU A 951 -20.44 0.27 -35.17
CA LEU A 951 -19.57 -0.07 -34.06
C LEU A 951 -20.23 0.36 -32.75
N VAL A 952 -19.94 -0.39 -31.69
CA VAL A 952 -20.37 -0.02 -30.33
C VAL A 952 -19.16 0.06 -29.42
N PHE A 953 -19.08 1.14 -28.66
CA PHE A 953 -18.05 1.37 -27.67
C PHE A 953 -18.68 1.32 -26.27
N MET A 954 -17.98 0.67 -25.35
CA MET A 954 -18.37 0.44 -23.96
C MET A 954 -17.26 0.91 -23.05
N ARG A 955 -17.61 1.23 -21.80
CA ARG A 955 -16.62 1.52 -20.75
C ARG A 955 -15.80 0.29 -20.41
N ASP A 956 -14.66 0.55 -19.80
CA ASP A 956 -13.81 -0.49 -19.21
C ASP A 956 -14.52 -1.24 -18.07
N ARG A 957 -14.11 -2.47 -17.78
CA ARG A 957 -14.62 -3.31 -16.68
C ARG A 957 -13.57 -3.42 -15.58
N MET A 958 -13.42 -2.41 -14.74
CA MET A 958 -12.50 -2.50 -13.61
C MET A 958 -13.13 -3.16 -12.37
N GLY A 959 -12.43 -4.14 -11.79
CA GLY A 959 -12.53 -4.45 -10.36
C GLY A 959 -13.58 -5.46 -9.87
N ILE A 960 -14.60 -5.83 -10.65
CA ILE A 960 -15.59 -6.83 -10.18
C ILE A 960 -15.31 -8.21 -10.77
N PHE A 961 -14.74 -9.10 -9.96
CA PHE A 961 -14.75 -10.53 -10.21
C PHE A 961 -16.20 -11.03 -10.11
N PHE A 962 -17.01 -10.82 -11.14
CA PHE A 962 -18.29 -11.52 -11.23
C PHE A 962 -17.95 -13.01 -11.35
N PRO A 963 -18.46 -13.87 -10.46
CA PRO A 963 -18.26 -15.30 -10.62
C PRO A 963 -18.71 -15.71 -12.03
N ILE A 964 -17.83 -16.43 -12.72
CA ILE A 964 -17.86 -16.85 -14.14
C ILE A 964 -19.17 -17.58 -14.53
N HIS A 965 -20.06 -17.86 -13.57
CA HIS A 965 -21.37 -18.46 -13.79
C HIS A 965 -22.58 -17.51 -13.82
N ILE A 966 -22.45 -16.23 -13.45
CA ILE A 966 -23.65 -15.38 -13.28
C ILE A 966 -23.99 -14.55 -14.54
N TYR A 967 -23.03 -14.10 -15.35
CA TYR A 967 -23.35 -13.21 -16.49
C TYR A 967 -23.88 -13.93 -17.75
N VAL A 968 -23.50 -15.18 -17.98
CA VAL A 968 -24.04 -15.96 -19.13
C VAL A 968 -25.49 -16.39 -18.87
N ALA A 969 -25.92 -16.48 -17.60
CA ALA A 969 -27.24 -16.94 -17.21
C ALA A 969 -28.37 -15.89 -17.35
N GLN A 970 -28.05 -14.62 -17.67
CA GLN A 970 -29.03 -13.52 -17.73
C GLN A 970 -29.10 -12.80 -19.09
N LEU A 971 -28.52 -13.35 -20.15
CA LEU A 971 -28.88 -12.90 -21.50
C LEU A 971 -30.23 -13.54 -21.86
N ALA A 972 -31.27 -12.70 -21.99
CA ALA A 972 -32.55 -13.14 -22.53
C ALA A 972 -32.30 -13.83 -23.88
N PHE A 973 -32.40 -15.17 -23.90
CA PHE A 973 -32.11 -15.95 -25.09
C PHE A 973 -33.22 -15.74 -26.12
N THR A 974 -32.89 -15.12 -27.24
CA THR A 974 -33.78 -15.10 -28.40
C THR A 974 -33.56 -16.40 -29.17
N LEU A 975 -34.59 -17.24 -29.21
CA LEU A 975 -34.58 -18.47 -30.00
C LEU A 975 -34.72 -18.12 -31.50
N ALA A 976 -34.14 -18.97 -32.36
CA ALA A 976 -34.26 -18.80 -33.80
C ALA A 976 -35.74 -18.81 -34.24
N PRO A 977 -36.15 -17.90 -35.15
CA PRO A 977 -37.56 -17.63 -35.42
C PRO A 977 -38.27 -18.72 -36.26
N TRP A 978 -37.55 -19.49 -37.09
CA TRP A 978 -38.03 -20.70 -37.79
C TRP A 978 -36.83 -21.56 -38.26
N LYS A 979 -37.06 -22.81 -38.72
CA LYS A 979 -36.02 -23.69 -39.31
C LYS A 979 -36.08 -23.62 -40.85
N PRO A 980 -35.11 -23.02 -41.55
CA PRO A 980 -35.02 -23.00 -43.00
C PRO A 980 -34.73 -24.39 -43.58
N GLU A 981 -34.85 -24.53 -44.90
CA GLU A 981 -34.65 -25.80 -45.62
C GLU A 981 -33.17 -26.18 -45.76
N ILE A 982 -32.23 -25.23 -45.73
CA ILE A 982 -30.81 -25.44 -45.96
C ILE A 982 -29.99 -24.94 -44.77
N GLN A 983 -29.01 -25.74 -44.34
CA GLN A 983 -28.15 -25.46 -43.19
C GLN A 983 -26.70 -25.72 -43.54
N TYR A 984 -25.82 -24.79 -43.16
CA TYR A 984 -24.37 -24.94 -43.32
C TYR A 984 -23.72 -24.98 -41.93
N PRO A 985 -23.43 -26.17 -41.38
CA PRO A 985 -22.72 -26.29 -40.12
C PRO A 985 -21.25 -25.89 -40.31
N LEU A 986 -20.72 -25.13 -39.36
CA LEU A 986 -19.32 -24.72 -39.33
C LEU A 986 -18.79 -24.81 -37.90
N HIS A 987 -17.58 -25.35 -37.75
CA HIS A 987 -16.86 -25.35 -36.50
C HIS A 987 -15.72 -24.31 -36.58
N PRO A 988 -15.86 -23.13 -35.96
CA PRO A 988 -14.84 -22.07 -36.05
C PRO A 988 -13.63 -22.45 -35.20
N THR A 989 -12.54 -22.87 -35.85
CA THR A 989 -11.29 -23.19 -35.16
C THR A 989 -10.43 -21.95 -34.91
N ARG A 990 -9.46 -22.06 -33.99
CA ARG A 990 -8.51 -20.99 -33.70
C ARG A 990 -7.62 -20.66 -34.90
N GLU A 991 -7.32 -21.65 -35.73
CA GLU A 991 -6.55 -21.50 -36.98
C GLU A 991 -7.33 -20.64 -37.99
N LEU A 992 -8.63 -20.88 -38.16
CA LEU A 992 -9.48 -20.08 -39.03
C LEU A 992 -9.49 -18.60 -38.58
N LEU A 993 -9.64 -18.36 -37.28
CA LEU A 993 -9.63 -17.00 -36.72
C LEU A 993 -8.28 -16.32 -36.99
N LYS A 994 -7.15 -16.99 -36.70
CA LYS A 994 -5.81 -16.45 -36.96
C LYS A 994 -5.57 -16.14 -38.43
N MET A 995 -5.95 -17.04 -39.35
CA MET A 995 -5.84 -16.81 -40.79
C MET A 995 -6.68 -15.61 -41.22
N PHE A 996 -7.90 -15.48 -40.72
CA PHE A 996 -8.76 -14.35 -41.03
C PHE A 996 -8.20 -13.02 -40.48
N SER A 997 -7.68 -12.99 -39.25
CA SER A 997 -7.02 -11.81 -38.68
C SER A 997 -5.80 -11.39 -39.51
N GLN A 998 -4.99 -12.36 -39.96
CA GLN A 998 -3.83 -12.10 -40.81
C GLN A 998 -4.23 -11.54 -42.19
N LEU A 999 -5.25 -12.14 -42.83
CA LEU A 999 -5.75 -11.69 -44.14
C LEU A 999 -6.40 -10.31 -44.09
N THR A 1000 -7.05 -9.98 -42.97
CA THR A 1000 -7.71 -8.68 -42.77
C THR A 1000 -6.83 -7.66 -42.06
N ASN A 1001 -5.60 -8.00 -41.67
CA ASN A 1001 -4.75 -7.15 -40.83
C ASN A 1001 -5.47 -6.64 -39.56
N ASN A 1002 -6.32 -7.47 -38.96
CA ASN A 1002 -7.10 -7.12 -37.78
C ASN A 1002 -6.32 -7.50 -36.52
N ALA A 1003 -5.81 -6.48 -35.83
CA ALA A 1003 -4.99 -6.62 -34.61
C ALA A 1003 -5.81 -6.67 -33.31
N HIS A 1004 -7.14 -6.69 -33.39
CA HIS A 1004 -8.01 -6.61 -32.21
C HIS A 1004 -7.84 -7.84 -31.29
N LEU A 1005 -7.41 -7.58 -30.04
CA LEU A 1005 -6.95 -8.61 -29.11
C LEU A 1005 -8.03 -9.66 -28.77
N ILE A 1006 -9.32 -9.31 -28.82
CA ILE A 1006 -10.42 -10.26 -28.54
C ILE A 1006 -10.46 -11.47 -29.50
N HIS A 1007 -9.77 -11.39 -30.64
CA HIS A 1007 -9.69 -12.45 -31.64
C HIS A 1007 -8.38 -13.26 -31.58
N LEU A 1008 -7.34 -12.68 -30.97
CA LEU A 1008 -5.96 -13.18 -31.01
C LEU A 1008 -5.53 -13.73 -29.65
N ASP A 1009 -5.92 -13.04 -28.59
CA ASP A 1009 -5.46 -13.25 -27.23
C ASP A 1009 -6.57 -13.83 -26.34
N HIS A 1010 -6.33 -15.06 -25.87
CA HIS A 1010 -7.25 -15.78 -25.01
C HIS A 1010 -7.35 -15.16 -23.61
N GLU A 1011 -6.23 -14.69 -23.06
CA GLU A 1011 -6.21 -14.10 -21.73
C GLU A 1011 -6.90 -12.75 -21.73
N TYR A 1012 -6.67 -11.91 -22.74
CA TYR A 1012 -7.38 -10.65 -22.91
C TYR A 1012 -8.90 -10.86 -23.00
N ALA A 1013 -9.33 -11.78 -23.87
CA ALA A 1013 -10.75 -12.09 -24.04
C ALA A 1013 -11.40 -12.62 -22.75
N GLN A 1014 -10.69 -13.43 -21.95
CA GLN A 1014 -11.24 -14.04 -20.75
C GLN A 1014 -11.17 -13.13 -19.51
N LYS A 1015 -10.01 -12.50 -19.27
CA LYS A 1015 -9.73 -11.77 -18.03
C LYS A 1015 -10.11 -10.30 -18.11
N HIS A 1016 -9.89 -9.66 -19.26
CA HIS A 1016 -10.19 -8.23 -19.46
C HIS A 1016 -11.65 -8.03 -19.90
N GLU A 1017 -12.10 -8.84 -20.85
CA GLU A 1017 -13.44 -8.70 -21.45
C GLU A 1017 -14.51 -9.59 -20.78
N GLY A 1018 -14.11 -10.64 -20.05
CA GLY A 1018 -15.00 -11.57 -19.36
C GLY A 1018 -15.70 -12.58 -20.27
N TYR A 1019 -15.15 -12.88 -21.45
CA TYR A 1019 -15.67 -13.90 -22.36
C TYR A 1019 -15.13 -15.30 -22.02
N LYS A 1020 -15.76 -16.34 -22.58
CA LYS A 1020 -15.34 -17.74 -22.35
C LYS A 1020 -14.00 -18.07 -23.02
N ASP A 1021 -13.79 -17.53 -24.22
CA ASP A 1021 -12.61 -17.72 -25.08
C ASP A 1021 -12.56 -16.56 -26.10
N VAL A 1022 -11.57 -16.54 -27.01
CA VAL A 1022 -11.50 -15.59 -28.12
C VAL A 1022 -12.75 -15.66 -28.99
N LEU A 1023 -13.19 -14.50 -29.49
CA LEU A 1023 -14.45 -14.37 -30.19
C LEU A 1023 -14.30 -14.50 -31.71
N VAL A 1024 -15.33 -15.02 -32.37
CA VAL A 1024 -15.43 -15.03 -33.83
C VAL A 1024 -15.64 -13.60 -34.34
N HIS A 1025 -14.89 -13.20 -35.38
CA HIS A 1025 -14.95 -11.86 -35.96
C HIS A 1025 -16.36 -11.52 -36.50
N GLY A 1026 -16.85 -10.32 -36.20
CA GLY A 1026 -18.07 -9.78 -36.82
C GLY A 1026 -18.05 -9.80 -38.36
N PRO A 1027 -16.96 -9.32 -39.00
CA PRO A 1027 -16.78 -9.41 -40.45
C PRO A 1027 -16.78 -10.83 -41.01
N LEU A 1028 -16.21 -11.80 -40.28
CA LEU A 1028 -16.20 -13.20 -40.70
C LEU A 1028 -17.62 -13.76 -40.75
N MET A 1029 -18.48 -13.41 -39.78
CA MET A 1029 -19.89 -13.79 -39.79
C MET A 1029 -20.64 -13.24 -41.03
N LEU A 1030 -20.37 -12.01 -41.44
CA LEU A 1030 -20.92 -11.44 -42.67
C LEU A 1030 -20.44 -12.20 -43.92
N VAL A 1031 -19.14 -12.50 -44.02
CA VAL A 1031 -18.57 -13.24 -45.15
C VAL A 1031 -19.21 -14.62 -45.27
N LEU A 1032 -19.39 -15.31 -44.13
CA LEU A 1032 -20.05 -16.61 -44.07
C LEU A 1032 -21.52 -16.55 -44.51
N MET A 1033 -22.26 -15.51 -44.11
CA MET A 1033 -23.64 -15.31 -44.55
C MET A 1033 -23.73 -15.03 -46.06
N LEU A 1034 -22.83 -14.21 -46.60
CA LEU A 1034 -22.78 -13.91 -48.03
C LEU A 1034 -22.45 -15.16 -48.87
N GLU A 1035 -21.52 -15.99 -48.40
CA GLU A 1035 -21.18 -17.26 -49.03
C GLU A 1035 -22.37 -18.24 -49.03
N ALA A 1036 -23.10 -18.34 -47.92
CA ALA A 1036 -24.31 -19.16 -47.84
C ALA A 1036 -25.41 -18.65 -48.78
N LEU A 1037 -25.68 -17.34 -48.80
CA LEU A 1037 -26.69 -16.73 -49.68
C LEU A 1037 -26.33 -16.87 -51.16
N SER A 1038 -25.04 -16.74 -51.50
CA SER A 1038 -24.56 -16.92 -52.88
C SER A 1038 -24.79 -18.34 -53.40
N LYS A 1039 -24.81 -19.35 -52.51
CA LYS A 1039 -25.10 -20.76 -52.88
C LYS A 1039 -26.59 -21.00 -53.13
N GLU A 1040 -27.47 -20.19 -52.56
CA GLU A 1040 -28.93 -20.39 -52.64
C GLU A 1040 -29.64 -19.55 -53.70
N GLY A 1041 -29.21 -18.30 -53.95
CA GLY A 1041 -30.04 -17.33 -54.70
C GLY A 1041 -29.29 -16.40 -55.65
N GLY A 1042 -28.05 -16.71 -56.01
CA GLY A 1042 -27.23 -15.84 -56.86
C GLY A 1042 -26.87 -14.51 -56.18
N PHE A 1043 -26.50 -13.51 -56.98
CA PHE A 1043 -25.93 -12.24 -56.53
C PHE A 1043 -26.79 -11.49 -55.49
N VAL A 1044 -26.21 -11.20 -54.33
CA VAL A 1044 -26.85 -10.45 -53.22
C VAL A 1044 -26.79 -8.96 -53.51
N LYS A 1045 -27.92 -8.28 -53.67
CA LYS A 1045 -27.94 -6.83 -53.92
C LYS A 1045 -27.66 -6.03 -52.66
N GLU A 1046 -28.26 -6.45 -51.55
CA GLU A 1046 -28.19 -5.76 -50.26
C GLU A 1046 -28.32 -6.75 -49.12
N ILE A 1047 -27.53 -6.57 -48.07
CA ILE A 1047 -27.64 -7.33 -46.82
C ILE A 1047 -27.51 -6.39 -45.62
N GLU A 1048 -28.47 -6.46 -44.71
CA GLU A 1048 -28.43 -5.84 -43.38
C GLU A 1048 -28.22 -6.95 -42.35
N TYR A 1049 -27.32 -6.76 -41.41
CA TYR A 1049 -27.04 -7.74 -40.35
C TYR A 1049 -26.74 -7.07 -39.02
N ARG A 1050 -27.08 -7.77 -37.93
CA ARG A 1050 -26.87 -7.34 -36.55
C ARG A 1050 -26.36 -8.51 -35.72
N ASN A 1051 -25.25 -8.28 -35.05
CA ASN A 1051 -24.68 -9.20 -34.08
C ASN A 1051 -25.42 -9.03 -32.75
N LEU A 1052 -26.08 -10.08 -32.28
CA LEU A 1052 -26.89 -10.05 -31.07
C LEU A 1052 -26.14 -10.63 -29.87
N SER A 1053 -25.24 -11.58 -30.14
CA SER A 1053 -24.46 -12.26 -29.12
C SER A 1053 -23.02 -12.47 -29.58
N PRO A 1054 -22.02 -12.42 -28.67
CA PRO A 1054 -20.71 -12.96 -28.96
C PRO A 1054 -20.78 -14.48 -29.18
N LEU A 1055 -19.90 -15.00 -30.03
CA LEU A 1055 -19.68 -16.43 -30.27
C LEU A 1055 -18.21 -16.73 -29.98
N ALA A 1056 -17.94 -17.68 -29.08
CA ALA A 1056 -16.58 -18.06 -28.73
C ALA A 1056 -16.02 -19.05 -29.77
N VAL A 1057 -14.69 -19.11 -29.89
CA VAL A 1057 -14.02 -20.12 -30.73
C VAL A 1057 -14.37 -21.54 -30.27
N ASN A 1058 -14.36 -22.49 -31.20
CA ASN A 1058 -14.74 -23.89 -31.01
C ASN A 1058 -16.20 -24.11 -30.57
N GLU A 1059 -17.05 -23.09 -30.60
CA GLU A 1059 -18.49 -23.25 -30.46
C GLU A 1059 -19.11 -23.49 -31.83
N ASP A 1060 -19.77 -24.65 -32.00
CA ASP A 1060 -20.45 -24.99 -33.23
C ASP A 1060 -21.50 -23.93 -33.59
N LEU A 1061 -21.50 -23.54 -34.86
CA LEU A 1061 -22.48 -22.64 -35.41
C LEU A 1061 -23.12 -23.25 -36.66
N THR A 1062 -24.39 -22.92 -36.88
CA THR A 1062 -25.13 -23.28 -38.08
C THR A 1062 -25.55 -21.99 -38.78
N ILE A 1063 -25.10 -21.82 -40.02
CA ILE A 1063 -25.47 -20.68 -40.86
C ILE A 1063 -26.77 -21.03 -41.58
N TRP A 1064 -27.72 -20.11 -41.49
CA TRP A 1064 -29.08 -20.23 -41.98
C TRP A 1064 -29.36 -19.01 -42.84
N THR A 1065 -29.15 -19.05 -44.16
CA THR A 1065 -29.38 -17.92 -45.08
C THR A 1065 -29.04 -16.52 -44.52
N VAL A 1066 -30.01 -15.88 -43.85
CA VAL A 1066 -29.94 -14.54 -43.28
C VAL A 1066 -29.77 -14.49 -41.75
N TRP A 1067 -29.46 -15.58 -41.04
CA TRP A 1067 -29.03 -15.57 -39.63
C TRP A 1067 -28.06 -16.70 -39.28
N ILE A 1068 -27.49 -16.65 -38.07
CA ILE A 1068 -26.57 -17.66 -37.54
C ILE A 1068 -27.07 -18.15 -36.19
N GLU A 1069 -27.14 -19.47 -36.02
CA GLU A 1069 -27.46 -20.16 -34.78
C GLU A 1069 -26.18 -20.69 -34.12
N GLY A 1070 -26.03 -20.49 -32.82
CA GLY A 1070 -24.94 -21.03 -32.00
C GLY A 1070 -25.41 -22.13 -31.05
N PRO A 1071 -24.58 -22.51 -30.06
CA PRO A 1071 -24.90 -23.60 -29.14
C PRO A 1071 -26.23 -23.41 -28.40
N GLY A 1072 -27.01 -24.49 -28.29
CA GLY A 1072 -28.29 -24.48 -27.57
C GLY A 1072 -29.44 -23.73 -28.26
N GLY A 1073 -29.36 -23.48 -29.57
CA GLY A 1073 -30.43 -22.81 -30.32
C GLY A 1073 -30.42 -21.30 -30.25
N ARG A 1074 -29.29 -20.72 -29.79
CA ARG A 1074 -29.14 -19.30 -29.56
C ARG A 1074 -28.94 -18.55 -30.88
N LEU A 1075 -29.75 -17.52 -31.12
CA LEU A 1075 -29.55 -16.62 -32.27
C LEU A 1075 -28.33 -15.70 -32.05
N ILE A 1076 -27.28 -15.86 -32.86
CA ILE A 1076 -26.01 -15.12 -32.75
C ILE A 1076 -26.03 -13.86 -33.62
N VAL A 1077 -26.40 -14.02 -34.88
CA VAL A 1077 -26.51 -12.94 -35.86
C VAL A 1077 -27.89 -12.99 -36.47
N LYS A 1078 -28.52 -11.83 -36.66
CA LYS A 1078 -29.78 -11.70 -37.40
C LYS A 1078 -29.57 -10.75 -38.57
N GLY A 1079 -30.03 -11.13 -39.75
CA GLY A 1079 -29.96 -10.30 -40.93
C GLY A 1079 -31.19 -10.38 -41.81
N LYS A 1080 -31.17 -9.55 -42.85
CA LYS A 1080 -32.14 -9.46 -43.93
C LYS A 1080 -31.36 -9.24 -45.22
N GLY A 1081 -31.65 -10.02 -46.25
CA GLY A 1081 -31.00 -9.91 -47.55
C GLY A 1081 -32.01 -9.71 -48.67
N VAL A 1082 -31.61 -8.96 -49.69
CA VAL A 1082 -32.32 -8.86 -50.98
C VAL A 1082 -31.42 -9.48 -52.04
N ALA A 1083 -31.78 -10.66 -52.53
CA ALA A 1083 -31.13 -11.31 -53.66
C ALA A 1083 -31.80 -10.87 -54.98
N CYS A 1084 -31.02 -10.77 -56.05
CA CYS A 1084 -31.59 -10.66 -57.40
C CYS A 1084 -31.88 -12.06 -57.93
N GLY A 1085 -33.17 -12.41 -58.04
CA GLY A 1085 -33.63 -13.54 -58.85
C GLY A 1085 -33.44 -13.29 -60.35
#